data_AF-A0A2H9R1D0-F1
#
_entry.id   AF-A0A2H9R1D0-F1
#
_cell.length_a   1.000
_cell.length_b   1.000
_cell.length_c   1.000
_cell.angle_alpha   90.00
_cell.angle_beta   90.00
_cell.angle_gamma   90.00
#
_symmetry.space_group_name_H-M   'P 1'
#
loop_
_entity.id
_entity.type
_entity.pdbx_description
1 polymer ?
#
loop_
_entity_poly.entity_id
_entity_poly.type
_entity_poly.pdbx_seq_one_letter_code
_entity_poly.pdbx_strand_id
1 'polypeptide(L)'
;YSLAEVAICGENGCETPYESCQNCPTDCGICPAGAAAAGGGGGGGGGGGASLEDITSEIAKAIPPPVSLKKNAIEAVLYRGEFKLDSITLTNNLKSNVIARLSVNGTAFPLVTLEKTEINIPSKEEISTQIKLEAPDDIGYGTYTGMLSIDFNSSAIPSLSLPITIKVIEKMEPLLDVKVEAITKEVYPGEHLKFGTTIYNMGQTDRVDVVMNYSVKVARTEEVIETMSETLAVDTSKSFYRSINISKDTNPGQYIIEATGTYAYNNKTATSLDTFQVVSEPFLVRIIKEALSFRMYGIHIWQLFVIIIIIIILIRAYLKMKEKWIEEAKKRLRYTFPVDLRKLPRKSARSLWIGKIAEAGKDAYLDMDDLTVHLLAAGGTGSGKSVAAMGVVEELLDKGIPVLVFDPTMQWTGFMKPCTEDHMTKFYEEFGMKKERAKAYKTNLIYVEDPDKFEIDVKKCMEKKGELTIFGISKLRSGHMDKAVQKVIDSVFDASLPESSQLKAMLVFDEVHRLLPKYGGTRGYISLERGMREFRKWGLGMIMISQVLSDFRGAVRANVGTELQLRTKYSGDLNRVKEKYGGNYVKAVVKEGVGTALVQNSKYNDGLPYFIRFRPLLHSPHRIPEEELKVFKEFMNVIISLKKSAEELKAKGVDTSSIDLELTLAENKIKEGKTRMTQLYIDSVKKTIEKMQGKS
;
A
#
# COMPACT_ATOMS: atom_id res chain seq x y z
N TYR A 1 6.65 9.81 -25.98
CA TYR A 1 7.95 9.14 -26.22
C TYR A 1 8.17 8.17 -25.07
N SER A 2 8.17 6.86 -25.18
CA SER A 2 8.14 5.93 -26.31
C SER A 2 7.86 4.54 -25.73
N LEU A 3 6.86 3.87 -26.30
CA LEU A 3 6.83 2.45 -26.68
C LEU A 3 7.44 1.40 -25.72
N ALA A 4 6.56 0.54 -25.19
CA ALA A 4 6.87 -0.88 -24.96
C ALA A 4 5.64 -1.69 -25.39
N GLU A 5 5.88 -2.56 -26.37
CA GLU A 5 4.98 -3.54 -26.96
C GLU A 5 4.49 -4.55 -25.92
N VAL A 6 3.24 -5.01 -26.05
CA VAL A 6 2.84 -6.34 -25.60
C VAL A 6 1.98 -6.98 -26.69
N ALA A 7 2.39 -8.17 -27.09
CA ALA A 7 1.86 -8.99 -28.18
C ALA A 7 0.42 -9.46 -27.92
N ILE A 8 -0.35 -9.68 -29.00
CA ILE A 8 -1.79 -9.97 -29.00
C ILE A 8 -2.06 -11.44 -29.47
N CYS A 9 -1.12 -12.36 -29.27
CA CYS A 9 -1.31 -13.76 -29.72
C CYS A 9 -0.30 -14.73 -29.07
N GLY A 10 -0.76 -15.88 -28.58
CA GLY A 10 0.07 -17.00 -28.10
C GLY A 10 -0.39 -17.75 -26.83
N GLU A 11 -1.65 -17.65 -26.41
CA GLU A 11 -2.15 -18.19 -25.13
C GLU A 11 -3.01 -19.48 -25.26
N ASN A 12 -3.12 -20.09 -26.45
CA ASN A 12 -3.90 -21.33 -26.70
C ASN A 12 -5.39 -21.23 -26.28
N GLY A 13 -6.03 -20.09 -26.57
CA GLY A 13 -7.47 -19.87 -26.41
C GLY A 13 -7.90 -18.52 -26.96
N CYS A 14 -9.07 -18.42 -27.59
CA CYS A 14 -9.53 -17.20 -28.27
C CYS A 14 -10.37 -16.29 -27.35
N GLU A 15 -9.87 -15.12 -26.96
CA GLU A 15 -10.58 -14.16 -26.10
C GLU A 15 -11.43 -13.15 -26.89
N THR A 16 -12.75 -13.41 -26.99
CA THR A 16 -13.70 -12.39 -27.47
C THR A 16 -13.95 -11.32 -26.40
N PRO A 17 -13.99 -10.00 -26.72
CA PRO A 17 -14.10 -9.40 -28.04
C PRO A 17 -12.77 -8.86 -28.65
N TYR A 18 -11.62 -9.08 -28.01
CA TYR A 18 -10.35 -8.48 -28.41
C TYR A 18 -9.57 -9.34 -29.43
N GLU A 19 -9.84 -10.63 -29.48
CA GLU A 19 -9.25 -11.61 -30.40
C GLU A 19 -10.31 -12.20 -31.34
N SER A 20 -9.92 -12.44 -32.59
CA SER A 20 -10.75 -12.98 -33.66
C SER A 20 -9.90 -13.80 -34.62
N CYS A 21 -10.53 -14.66 -35.42
CA CYS A 21 -9.84 -15.45 -36.45
C CYS A 21 -9.15 -14.58 -37.54
N GLN A 22 -9.36 -13.25 -37.54
CA GLN A 22 -8.69 -12.30 -38.44
C GLN A 22 -7.43 -11.65 -37.84
N ASN A 23 -7.32 -11.52 -36.51
CA ASN A 23 -6.19 -10.83 -35.86
C ASN A 23 -5.22 -11.76 -35.09
N CYS A 24 -5.69 -12.92 -34.62
CA CYS A 24 -4.85 -13.93 -33.95
C CYS A 24 -5.21 -15.35 -34.45
N PRO A 25 -4.76 -15.74 -35.66
CA PRO A 25 -5.12 -17.02 -36.29
C PRO A 25 -4.55 -18.24 -35.54
N THR A 26 -3.50 -18.02 -34.75
CA THR A 26 -2.81 -19.06 -33.99
C THR A 26 -3.67 -19.59 -32.83
N ASP A 27 -4.42 -18.71 -32.15
CA ASP A 27 -5.27 -19.09 -31.00
C ASP A 27 -6.77 -19.21 -31.36
N CYS A 28 -7.25 -18.43 -32.34
CA CYS A 28 -8.68 -18.42 -32.76
C CYS A 28 -9.02 -19.32 -33.95
N GLY A 29 -8.03 -19.98 -34.55
CA GLY A 29 -8.22 -20.83 -35.73
C GLY A 29 -8.49 -20.06 -37.03
N ILE A 30 -8.60 -20.79 -38.15
CA ILE A 30 -8.76 -20.23 -39.50
C ILE A 30 -10.25 -19.91 -39.76
N CYS A 31 -10.56 -18.70 -40.25
CA CYS A 31 -11.92 -18.34 -40.64
C CYS A 31 -12.40 -19.21 -41.83
N PRO A 32 -13.62 -19.77 -41.82
CA PRO A 32 -14.09 -20.64 -42.90
C PRO A 32 -14.32 -19.88 -44.21
N ALA A 33 -13.68 -20.37 -45.29
CA ALA A 33 -14.01 -20.03 -46.67
C ALA A 33 -15.22 -20.86 -47.14
N GLY A 34 -16.14 -20.26 -47.88
CA GLY A 34 -17.36 -20.92 -48.33
C GLY A 34 -17.17 -22.03 -49.38
N ALA A 35 -18.25 -22.82 -49.52
CA ALA A 35 -18.68 -23.65 -50.66
C ALA A 35 -18.51 -25.20 -50.60
N ALA A 36 -19.69 -25.86 -50.56
CA ALA A 36 -20.23 -26.96 -51.41
C ALA A 36 -19.47 -28.29 -51.69
N ALA A 37 -20.20 -29.41 -51.54
CA ALA A 37 -20.32 -30.62 -52.43
C ALA A 37 -20.76 -31.87 -51.61
N ALA A 38 -21.54 -32.88 -52.05
CA ALA A 38 -22.14 -33.26 -53.34
C ALA A 38 -23.18 -34.41 -53.21
N GLY A 39 -24.05 -34.53 -54.24
CA GLY A 39 -24.67 -35.77 -54.75
C GLY A 39 -26.18 -35.65 -54.99
N GLY A 40 -26.75 -35.71 -56.20
CA GLY A 40 -26.25 -35.87 -57.56
C GLY A 40 -27.46 -35.95 -58.52
N GLY A 41 -27.26 -35.53 -59.78
CA GLY A 41 -28.06 -35.94 -60.94
C GLY A 41 -29.27 -35.07 -61.33
N GLY A 42 -29.23 -34.49 -62.53
CA GLY A 42 -30.42 -33.95 -63.21
C GLY A 42 -30.11 -32.75 -64.09
N GLY A 43 -29.93 -32.99 -65.39
CA GLY A 43 -29.53 -31.97 -66.36
C GLY A 43 -30.69 -31.15 -66.95
N GLY A 44 -30.33 -30.00 -67.54
CA GLY A 44 -30.92 -29.53 -68.79
C GLY A 44 -31.91 -28.35 -68.72
N GLY A 45 -31.38 -27.14 -68.90
CA GLY A 45 -31.74 -26.27 -70.03
C GLY A 45 -33.09 -25.52 -70.05
N GLY A 46 -33.02 -24.22 -69.79
CA GLY A 46 -33.38 -23.19 -70.78
C GLY A 46 -34.83 -22.72 -70.92
N GLY A 47 -35.00 -21.39 -70.89
CA GLY A 47 -35.96 -20.70 -71.76
C GLY A 47 -37.16 -20.05 -71.08
N GLY A 48 -37.11 -18.72 -70.95
CA GLY A 48 -38.30 -17.89 -70.78
C GLY A 48 -39.14 -17.85 -72.06
N GLY A 49 -40.45 -17.69 -71.90
CA GLY A 49 -41.41 -17.51 -72.99
C GLY A 49 -42.66 -16.81 -72.45
N ALA A 50 -43.03 -15.73 -73.11
CA ALA A 50 -44.03 -14.75 -72.69
C ALA A 50 -45.47 -15.13 -73.09
N SER A 51 -46.37 -14.28 -72.60
CA SER A 51 -47.82 -14.16 -72.62
C SER A 51 -48.60 -14.25 -73.94
N LEU A 52 -49.90 -14.54 -73.73
CA LEU A 52 -51.12 -14.11 -74.44
C LEU A 52 -51.45 -14.68 -75.83
N GLU A 53 -52.66 -15.25 -75.88
CA GLU A 53 -53.71 -15.04 -76.90
C GLU A 53 -53.28 -14.97 -78.37
N ASP A 54 -53.55 -16.05 -79.12
CA ASP A 54 -54.07 -15.92 -80.48
C ASP A 54 -54.88 -17.16 -80.90
N ILE A 55 -56.17 -16.91 -81.13
CA ILE A 55 -56.94 -17.34 -82.31
C ILE A 55 -56.91 -18.84 -82.67
N THR A 56 -58.00 -19.56 -82.40
CA THR A 56 -58.62 -20.53 -83.34
C THR A 56 -59.93 -21.12 -82.77
N SER A 57 -61.07 -20.84 -83.42
CA SER A 57 -62.14 -21.83 -83.67
C SER A 57 -63.32 -21.23 -84.45
N GLU A 58 -63.29 -21.35 -85.78
CA GLU A 58 -64.50 -21.54 -86.58
C GLU A 58 -64.71 -23.05 -86.76
N ILE A 59 -65.74 -23.66 -86.15
CA ILE A 59 -66.34 -24.92 -86.67
C ILE A 59 -67.87 -24.93 -86.45
N ALA A 60 -68.56 -24.79 -87.58
CA ALA A 60 -69.76 -25.47 -88.09
C ALA A 60 -70.74 -26.22 -87.15
N LYS A 61 -72.03 -25.87 -87.32
CA LYS A 61 -73.24 -26.61 -86.88
C LYS A 61 -73.33 -28.02 -87.50
N ALA A 62 -73.38 -29.06 -86.67
CA ALA A 62 -73.74 -30.43 -87.03
C ALA A 62 -75.25 -30.70 -86.84
N ILE A 63 -75.80 -31.56 -87.70
CA ILE A 63 -77.21 -31.99 -87.74
C ILE A 63 -77.57 -32.77 -86.45
N PRO A 64 -78.68 -32.48 -85.76
CA PRO A 64 -79.00 -33.13 -84.48
C PRO A 64 -79.45 -34.60 -84.66
N PRO A 65 -79.11 -35.49 -83.69
CA PRO A 65 -79.48 -36.91 -83.72
C PRO A 65 -81.01 -37.13 -83.58
N PRO A 66 -81.53 -38.30 -84.02
CA PRO A 66 -82.97 -38.58 -84.10
C PRO A 66 -83.73 -38.49 -82.76
N VAL A 67 -83.10 -38.84 -81.64
CA VAL A 67 -83.56 -38.48 -80.28
C VAL A 67 -82.35 -37.93 -79.54
N SER A 68 -82.48 -36.77 -78.92
CA SER A 68 -81.40 -36.14 -78.14
C SER A 68 -81.77 -36.04 -76.68
N LEU A 69 -80.87 -36.49 -75.81
CA LEU A 69 -80.94 -36.30 -74.36
C LEU A 69 -80.17 -35.02 -74.01
N LYS A 70 -80.80 -34.09 -73.28
CA LYS A 70 -80.14 -32.82 -72.90
C LYS A 70 -79.09 -32.94 -71.80
N LYS A 71 -78.99 -34.11 -71.16
CA LYS A 71 -78.13 -34.35 -69.99
C LYS A 71 -77.11 -35.45 -70.28
N ASN A 72 -75.85 -35.23 -69.87
CA ASN A 72 -74.72 -36.12 -70.19
C ASN A 72 -74.28 -37.02 -69.03
N ALA A 73 -74.58 -36.65 -67.78
CA ALA A 73 -74.39 -37.47 -66.59
C ALA A 73 -75.32 -37.00 -65.46
N ILE A 74 -75.61 -37.86 -64.50
CA ILE A 74 -76.28 -37.51 -63.24
C ILE A 74 -75.26 -37.67 -62.11
N GLU A 75 -74.87 -36.56 -61.50
CA GLU A 75 -73.95 -36.54 -60.37
C GLU A 75 -74.61 -35.87 -59.16
N ALA A 76 -74.57 -36.56 -58.01
CA ALA A 76 -75.10 -36.02 -56.76
C ALA A 76 -74.19 -36.35 -55.58
N VAL A 77 -74.05 -35.39 -54.67
CA VAL A 77 -73.49 -35.63 -53.33
C VAL A 77 -74.66 -35.49 -52.37
N LEU A 78 -74.91 -36.53 -51.57
CA LEU A 78 -76.03 -36.59 -50.62
C LEU A 78 -75.50 -36.87 -49.22
N TYR A 79 -76.12 -36.28 -48.22
CA TYR A 79 -75.99 -36.72 -46.84
C TYR A 79 -77.05 -37.80 -46.53
N ARG A 80 -76.86 -38.59 -45.47
CA ARG A 80 -77.87 -39.57 -45.03
C ARG A 80 -79.20 -38.87 -44.74
N GLY A 81 -80.30 -39.49 -45.20
CA GLY A 81 -81.66 -38.97 -45.08
C GLY A 81 -82.00 -37.83 -46.03
N GLU A 82 -81.06 -37.40 -46.89
CA GLU A 82 -81.28 -36.37 -47.89
C GLU A 82 -81.76 -36.97 -49.21
N PHE A 83 -82.69 -36.29 -49.87
CA PHE A 83 -83.08 -36.58 -51.24
C PHE A 83 -82.96 -35.34 -52.13
N LYS A 84 -82.66 -35.58 -53.39
CA LYS A 84 -82.55 -34.56 -54.44
C LYS A 84 -83.36 -35.00 -55.65
N LEU A 85 -84.17 -34.09 -56.16
CA LEU A 85 -84.90 -34.30 -57.41
C LEU A 85 -84.04 -33.79 -58.57
N ASP A 86 -83.89 -34.63 -59.58
CA ASP A 86 -83.24 -34.30 -60.83
C ASP A 86 -84.21 -34.53 -61.98
N SER A 87 -84.02 -33.88 -63.13
CA SER A 87 -84.90 -34.04 -64.29
C SER A 87 -84.10 -34.36 -65.54
N ILE A 88 -84.56 -35.35 -66.30
CA ILE A 88 -84.03 -35.65 -67.62
C ILE A 88 -85.04 -35.21 -68.68
N THR A 89 -84.54 -34.57 -69.73
CA THR A 89 -85.36 -34.09 -70.85
C THR A 89 -84.95 -34.81 -72.12
N LEU A 90 -85.92 -35.49 -72.73
CA LEU A 90 -85.77 -36.22 -73.98
C LEU A 90 -86.49 -35.44 -75.10
N THR A 91 -85.77 -35.18 -76.19
CA THR A 91 -86.28 -34.48 -77.37
C THR A 91 -86.40 -35.45 -78.53
N ASN A 92 -87.61 -35.63 -79.08
CA ASN A 92 -87.84 -36.46 -80.26
C ASN A 92 -87.74 -35.62 -81.54
N ASN A 93 -86.67 -35.78 -82.32
CA ASN A 93 -86.47 -35.05 -83.57
C ASN A 93 -87.08 -35.77 -84.79
N LEU A 94 -87.74 -36.92 -84.60
CA LEU A 94 -88.41 -37.71 -85.64
C LEU A 94 -89.87 -37.25 -85.86
N LYS A 95 -90.41 -37.61 -87.04
CA LYS A 95 -91.81 -37.32 -87.44
C LYS A 95 -92.84 -38.32 -86.88
N SER A 96 -92.41 -39.29 -86.08
CA SER A 96 -93.25 -40.34 -85.48
C SER A 96 -93.10 -40.33 -83.96
N ASN A 97 -94.16 -40.75 -83.25
CA ASN A 97 -94.12 -40.87 -81.79
C ASN A 97 -93.18 -42.00 -81.38
N VAL A 98 -92.38 -41.79 -80.33
CA VAL A 98 -91.40 -42.74 -79.83
C VAL A 98 -91.70 -43.05 -78.37
N ILE A 99 -91.77 -44.34 -78.03
CA ILE A 99 -91.92 -44.79 -76.63
C ILE A 99 -90.53 -45.14 -76.10
N ALA A 100 -90.15 -44.52 -74.98
CA ALA A 100 -88.91 -44.73 -74.26
C ALA A 100 -89.18 -45.50 -72.95
N ARG A 101 -88.46 -46.61 -72.74
CA ARG A 101 -88.44 -47.39 -71.51
C ARG A 101 -87.17 -47.08 -70.72
N LEU A 102 -87.34 -46.65 -69.47
CA LEU A 102 -86.22 -46.29 -68.60
C LEU A 102 -85.95 -47.40 -67.59
N SER A 103 -84.68 -47.79 -67.45
CA SER A 103 -84.21 -48.74 -66.45
C SER A 103 -82.89 -48.27 -65.85
N VAL A 104 -82.71 -48.44 -64.53
CA VAL A 104 -81.46 -48.09 -63.85
C VAL A 104 -80.75 -49.38 -63.46
N ASN A 105 -79.47 -49.48 -63.81
CA ASN A 105 -78.62 -50.62 -63.50
C ASN A 105 -77.42 -50.19 -62.65
N GLY A 106 -76.91 -51.10 -61.82
CA GLY A 106 -75.70 -50.89 -61.02
C GLY A 106 -75.96 -50.61 -59.54
N THR A 107 -74.89 -50.29 -58.80
CA THR A 107 -74.93 -50.08 -57.34
C THR A 107 -75.73 -48.86 -56.90
N ALA A 108 -76.01 -47.92 -57.82
CA ALA A 108 -76.86 -46.77 -57.56
C ALA A 108 -78.37 -47.07 -57.62
N PHE A 109 -78.80 -48.26 -58.08
CA PHE A 109 -80.21 -48.64 -58.17
C PHE A 109 -81.05 -48.36 -56.91
N PRO A 110 -80.63 -48.76 -55.68
CA PRO A 110 -81.43 -48.49 -54.47
C PRO A 110 -81.53 -47.01 -54.10
N LEU A 111 -80.68 -46.14 -54.67
CA LEU A 111 -80.67 -44.70 -54.41
C LEU A 111 -81.47 -43.91 -55.45
N VAL A 112 -82.00 -44.54 -56.49
CA VAL A 112 -82.61 -43.86 -57.64
C VAL A 112 -84.04 -44.38 -57.86
N THR A 113 -85.02 -43.49 -57.75
CA THR A 113 -86.44 -43.78 -58.04
C THR A 113 -86.89 -42.99 -59.27
N LEU A 114 -87.39 -43.70 -60.29
CA LEU A 114 -87.93 -43.10 -61.51
C LEU A 114 -89.42 -42.78 -61.35
N GLU A 115 -89.84 -41.56 -61.68
CA GLU A 115 -91.26 -41.15 -61.62
C GLU A 115 -92.12 -41.89 -62.67
N LYS A 116 -91.59 -42.11 -63.87
CA LYS A 116 -92.23 -42.85 -64.97
C LYS A 116 -91.22 -43.81 -65.60
N THR A 117 -91.61 -45.08 -65.76
CA THR A 117 -90.78 -46.12 -66.38
C THR A 117 -90.98 -46.23 -67.90
N GLU A 118 -92.15 -45.79 -68.39
CA GLU A 118 -92.46 -45.67 -69.82
C GLU A 118 -92.91 -44.24 -70.13
N ILE A 119 -92.31 -43.65 -71.16
CA ILE A 119 -92.61 -42.28 -71.62
C ILE A 119 -92.90 -42.31 -73.11
N ASN A 120 -94.08 -41.85 -73.50
CA ASN A 120 -94.43 -41.63 -74.90
C ASN A 120 -94.06 -40.20 -75.29
N ILE A 121 -93.11 -40.03 -76.21
CA ILE A 121 -92.60 -38.75 -76.69
C ILE A 121 -93.19 -38.47 -78.08
N PRO A 122 -94.13 -37.51 -78.21
CA PRO A 122 -94.72 -37.13 -79.49
C PRO A 122 -93.68 -36.62 -80.49
N SER A 123 -94.00 -36.73 -81.77
CA SER A 123 -93.17 -36.20 -82.87
C SER A 123 -92.83 -34.71 -82.67
N LYS A 124 -91.54 -34.35 -82.71
CA LYS A 124 -91.02 -32.97 -82.57
C LYS A 124 -91.26 -32.29 -81.22
N GLU A 125 -91.62 -33.04 -80.17
CA GLU A 125 -91.80 -32.50 -78.81
C GLU A 125 -90.69 -32.93 -77.85
N GLU A 126 -90.60 -32.19 -76.75
CA GLU A 126 -89.71 -32.49 -75.62
C GLU A 126 -90.54 -32.86 -74.40
N ILE A 127 -90.16 -33.93 -73.71
CA ILE A 127 -90.75 -34.32 -72.43
C ILE A 127 -89.65 -34.41 -71.38
N SER A 128 -89.91 -33.84 -70.21
CA SER A 128 -89.10 -34.02 -69.02
C SER A 128 -89.76 -35.02 -68.05
N THR A 129 -88.95 -35.88 -67.43
CA THR A 129 -89.36 -36.72 -66.30
C THR A 129 -88.44 -36.46 -65.12
N GLN A 130 -88.97 -36.54 -63.90
CA GLN A 130 -88.15 -36.41 -62.71
C GLN A 130 -87.60 -37.76 -62.26
N ILE A 131 -86.42 -37.70 -61.67
CA ILE A 131 -85.67 -38.79 -61.08
C ILE A 131 -85.37 -38.36 -59.65
N LYS A 132 -85.86 -39.11 -58.67
CA LYS A 132 -85.56 -38.88 -57.25
C LYS A 132 -84.30 -39.66 -56.88
N LEU A 133 -83.26 -38.94 -56.46
CA LEU A 133 -82.04 -39.48 -55.89
C LEU A 133 -82.15 -39.37 -54.38
N GLU A 134 -82.15 -40.47 -53.65
CA GLU A 134 -82.35 -40.49 -52.20
C GLU A 134 -81.29 -41.37 -51.55
N ALA A 135 -80.71 -40.88 -50.45
CA ALA A 135 -79.78 -41.64 -49.63
C ALA A 135 -80.48 -42.07 -48.33
N PRO A 136 -80.98 -43.32 -48.24
CA PRO A 136 -81.58 -43.85 -47.03
C PRO A 136 -80.65 -43.76 -45.82
N ASP A 137 -81.19 -43.65 -44.61
CA ASP A 137 -80.39 -43.50 -43.37
C ASP A 137 -79.49 -44.71 -43.09
N ASP A 138 -79.84 -45.89 -43.60
CA ASP A 138 -79.14 -47.15 -43.44
C ASP A 138 -78.03 -47.39 -44.48
N ILE A 139 -77.88 -46.50 -45.47
CA ILE A 139 -76.87 -46.65 -46.52
C ILE A 139 -75.45 -46.37 -46.01
N GLY A 140 -74.48 -47.16 -46.46
CA GLY A 140 -73.06 -46.96 -46.15
C GLY A 140 -72.50 -45.68 -46.77
N TYR A 141 -71.46 -45.10 -46.15
CA TYR A 141 -70.72 -44.00 -46.77
C TYR A 141 -69.86 -44.52 -47.92
N GLY A 142 -69.86 -43.81 -49.06
CA GLY A 142 -69.15 -44.27 -50.25
C GLY A 142 -69.70 -43.68 -51.54
N THR A 143 -69.08 -44.07 -52.67
CA THR A 143 -69.53 -43.67 -54.00
C THR A 143 -70.28 -44.81 -54.66
N TYR A 144 -71.53 -44.57 -55.03
CA TYR A 144 -72.42 -45.50 -55.72
C TYR A 144 -72.51 -45.11 -57.19
N THR A 145 -72.22 -46.05 -58.09
CA THR A 145 -72.27 -45.83 -59.53
C THR A 145 -73.28 -46.74 -60.22
N GLY A 146 -73.91 -46.24 -61.29
CA GLY A 146 -74.87 -46.96 -62.10
C GLY A 146 -75.04 -46.34 -63.48
N MET A 147 -75.84 -46.97 -64.32
CA MET A 147 -76.20 -46.48 -65.66
C MET A 147 -77.71 -46.46 -65.80
N LEU A 148 -78.27 -45.33 -66.22
CA LEU A 148 -79.66 -45.24 -66.67
C LEU A 148 -79.71 -45.57 -68.16
N SER A 149 -80.28 -46.72 -68.49
CA SER A 149 -80.51 -47.17 -69.86
C SER A 149 -81.90 -46.76 -70.32
N ILE A 150 -81.97 -46.16 -71.50
CA ILE A 150 -83.20 -45.70 -72.17
C ILE A 150 -83.33 -46.47 -73.47
N ASP A 151 -84.26 -47.43 -73.49
CA ASP A 151 -84.53 -48.27 -74.65
C ASP A 151 -85.77 -47.78 -75.39
N PHE A 152 -85.73 -47.82 -76.73
CA PHE A 152 -86.82 -47.32 -77.57
C PHE A 152 -87.55 -48.46 -78.29
N ASN A 153 -88.84 -48.29 -78.55
CA ASN A 153 -89.69 -49.31 -79.20
C ASN A 153 -89.33 -49.58 -80.70
N SER A 154 -88.38 -48.83 -81.29
CA SER A 154 -87.95 -49.01 -82.68
C SER A 154 -86.48 -49.37 -82.74
N SER A 155 -86.14 -50.51 -83.38
CA SER A 155 -84.77 -50.98 -83.57
C SER A 155 -83.89 -50.05 -84.41
N ALA A 156 -84.46 -49.00 -85.01
CA ALA A 156 -83.74 -47.97 -85.76
C ALA A 156 -83.16 -46.85 -84.86
N ILE A 157 -83.49 -46.83 -83.57
CA ILE A 157 -83.00 -45.84 -82.60
C ILE A 157 -82.07 -46.56 -81.62
N PRO A 158 -80.79 -46.15 -81.48
CA PRO A 158 -79.89 -46.75 -80.51
C PRO A 158 -80.36 -46.46 -79.09
N SER A 159 -80.16 -47.41 -78.17
CA SER A 159 -80.40 -47.17 -76.74
C SER A 159 -79.42 -46.12 -76.21
N LEU A 160 -79.94 -45.19 -75.41
CA LEU A 160 -79.14 -44.14 -74.78
C LEU A 160 -78.81 -44.58 -73.35
N SER A 161 -77.56 -44.41 -72.94
CA SER A 161 -77.14 -44.71 -71.57
C SER A 161 -76.54 -43.47 -70.92
N LEU A 162 -76.94 -43.22 -69.67
CA LEU A 162 -76.52 -42.06 -68.89
C LEU A 162 -75.86 -42.54 -67.59
N PRO A 163 -74.58 -42.22 -67.34
CA PRO A 163 -73.93 -42.59 -66.09
C PRO A 163 -74.52 -41.82 -64.90
N ILE A 164 -74.73 -42.54 -63.79
CA ILE A 164 -75.18 -42.03 -62.50
C ILE A 164 -74.05 -42.24 -61.48
N THR A 165 -73.61 -41.17 -60.81
CA THR A 165 -72.65 -41.22 -59.70
C THR A 165 -73.21 -40.49 -58.49
N ILE A 166 -73.45 -41.20 -57.39
CA ILE A 166 -73.97 -40.65 -56.13
C ILE A 166 -72.93 -40.88 -55.03
N LYS A 167 -72.43 -39.81 -54.41
CA LYS A 167 -71.48 -39.89 -53.30
C LYS A 167 -72.17 -39.58 -51.98
N VAL A 168 -72.20 -40.54 -51.07
CA VAL A 168 -72.76 -40.37 -49.71
C VAL A 168 -71.63 -40.06 -48.73
N ILE A 169 -71.67 -38.89 -48.10
CA ILE A 169 -70.64 -38.41 -47.16
C ILE A 169 -71.22 -38.11 -45.78
N GLU A 170 -70.36 -38.18 -44.77
CA GLU A 170 -70.68 -37.86 -43.39
C GLU A 170 -70.57 -36.34 -43.12
N LYS A 171 -71.42 -35.80 -42.25
CA LYS A 171 -71.45 -34.38 -41.87
C LYS A 171 -70.63 -34.18 -40.58
N MET A 172 -69.54 -33.41 -40.60
CA MET A 172 -68.69 -33.12 -39.42
C MET A 172 -69.02 -31.75 -38.77
N GLU A 173 -68.88 -31.63 -37.44
CA GLU A 173 -69.02 -30.38 -36.65
C GLU A 173 -67.70 -29.95 -35.93
N PRO A 174 -67.29 -28.66 -35.95
CA PRO A 174 -66.10 -28.17 -35.20
C PRO A 174 -66.40 -27.34 -33.91
N LEU A 175 -65.47 -27.34 -32.92
CA LEU A 175 -65.57 -26.72 -31.56
C LEU A 175 -64.26 -26.03 -31.06
N LEU A 176 -64.39 -24.92 -30.30
CA LEU A 176 -63.34 -24.03 -29.74
C LEU A 176 -62.19 -24.72 -28.98
N ASP A 177 -60.97 -24.17 -29.08
CA ASP A 177 -59.79 -24.60 -28.30
C ASP A 177 -59.02 -23.41 -27.66
N VAL A 178 -58.44 -23.60 -26.48
CA VAL A 178 -57.76 -22.57 -25.67
C VAL A 178 -56.44 -23.15 -25.12
N LYS A 179 -55.37 -22.35 -25.14
CA LYS A 179 -54.06 -22.70 -24.57
C LYS A 179 -53.52 -21.59 -23.67
N VAL A 180 -53.11 -21.90 -22.43
CA VAL A 180 -52.47 -20.96 -21.48
C VAL A 180 -51.04 -21.38 -21.15
N GLU A 181 -50.13 -20.43 -21.04
CA GLU A 181 -48.72 -20.65 -20.66
C GLU A 181 -48.26 -19.59 -19.66
N ALA A 182 -47.80 -20.01 -18.48
CA ALA A 182 -47.19 -19.15 -17.48
C ALA A 182 -45.75 -18.80 -17.88
N ILE A 183 -45.47 -17.52 -18.10
CA ILE A 183 -44.15 -17.02 -18.54
C ILE A 183 -43.22 -16.90 -17.35
N THR A 184 -43.72 -16.34 -16.25
CA THR A 184 -42.99 -16.29 -14.97
C THR A 184 -43.27 -17.56 -14.20
N LYS A 185 -42.35 -18.53 -14.28
CA LYS A 185 -42.46 -19.82 -13.59
C LYS A 185 -42.23 -19.72 -12.07
N GLU A 186 -41.53 -18.69 -11.62
CA GLU A 186 -41.33 -18.36 -10.19
C GLU A 186 -41.79 -16.92 -9.93
N VAL A 187 -42.58 -16.72 -8.87
CA VAL A 187 -43.14 -15.40 -8.49
C VAL A 187 -43.05 -15.23 -6.97
N TYR A 188 -42.69 -14.04 -6.49
CA TYR A 188 -42.72 -13.72 -5.06
C TYR A 188 -44.10 -13.18 -4.64
N PRO A 189 -44.56 -13.41 -3.39
CA PRO A 189 -45.80 -12.81 -2.88
C PRO A 189 -45.80 -11.28 -3.03
N GLY A 190 -46.85 -10.72 -3.64
CA GLY A 190 -46.97 -9.29 -3.95
C GLY A 190 -46.44 -8.87 -5.33
N GLU A 191 -45.91 -9.81 -6.13
CA GLU A 191 -45.52 -9.58 -7.52
C GLU A 191 -46.58 -10.07 -8.53
N HIS A 192 -46.39 -9.70 -9.80
CA HIS A 192 -47.32 -10.00 -10.88
C HIS A 192 -46.94 -11.29 -11.63
N LEU A 193 -47.85 -12.27 -11.64
CA LEU A 193 -47.77 -13.45 -12.50
C LEU A 193 -48.05 -13.03 -13.94
N LYS A 194 -47.11 -13.25 -14.86
CA LYS A 194 -47.28 -12.99 -16.29
C LYS A 194 -47.56 -14.30 -17.04
N PHE A 195 -48.60 -14.32 -17.85
CA PHE A 195 -48.98 -15.49 -18.65
C PHE A 195 -49.45 -15.09 -20.06
N GLY A 196 -49.25 -15.99 -21.02
CA GLY A 196 -49.77 -15.89 -22.38
C GLY A 196 -51.00 -16.78 -22.55
N THR A 197 -51.96 -16.36 -23.36
CA THR A 197 -53.12 -17.17 -23.75
C THR A 197 -53.31 -17.11 -25.25
N THR A 198 -53.56 -18.26 -25.88
CA THR A 198 -53.91 -18.39 -27.29
C THR A 198 -55.26 -19.07 -27.43
N ILE A 199 -56.15 -18.47 -28.20
CA ILE A 199 -57.50 -18.98 -28.48
C ILE A 199 -57.56 -19.36 -29.97
N TYR A 200 -58.11 -20.54 -30.27
CA TYR A 200 -58.33 -21.02 -31.64
C TYR A 200 -59.82 -21.19 -31.90
N ASN A 201 -60.36 -20.41 -32.84
CA ASN A 201 -61.72 -20.58 -33.33
C ASN A 201 -61.70 -21.49 -34.57
N MET A 202 -62.05 -22.76 -34.39
CA MET A 202 -62.13 -23.73 -35.50
C MET A 202 -63.53 -23.79 -36.15
N GLY A 203 -64.45 -22.89 -35.76
CA GLY A 203 -65.79 -22.78 -36.33
C GLY A 203 -65.82 -22.10 -37.70
N GLN A 204 -66.87 -22.36 -38.51
CA GLN A 204 -67.07 -21.73 -39.83
C GLN A 204 -67.56 -20.26 -39.77
N THR A 205 -67.54 -19.62 -38.60
CA THR A 205 -68.00 -18.24 -38.42
C THR A 205 -66.81 -17.29 -38.36
N ASP A 206 -66.85 -16.22 -39.16
CA ASP A 206 -65.73 -15.29 -39.38
C ASP A 206 -65.28 -14.54 -38.11
N ARG A 207 -66.17 -14.37 -37.12
CA ARG A 207 -65.87 -13.70 -35.85
C ARG A 207 -66.80 -14.14 -34.73
N VAL A 208 -66.23 -14.51 -33.60
CA VAL A 208 -66.97 -14.98 -32.41
C VAL A 208 -66.50 -14.27 -31.15
N ASP A 209 -67.44 -13.92 -30.27
CA ASP A 209 -67.14 -13.38 -28.95
C ASP A 209 -66.94 -14.52 -27.94
N VAL A 210 -65.75 -14.59 -27.37
CA VAL A 210 -65.35 -15.59 -26.36
C VAL A 210 -65.16 -14.88 -25.03
N VAL A 211 -65.88 -15.33 -24.01
CA VAL A 211 -65.70 -14.90 -22.62
C VAL A 211 -64.62 -15.78 -22.00
N MET A 212 -63.50 -15.16 -21.63
CA MET A 212 -62.36 -15.80 -20.99
C MET A 212 -62.40 -15.57 -19.49
N ASN A 213 -62.36 -16.66 -18.73
CA ASN A 213 -62.26 -16.65 -17.27
C ASN A 213 -60.91 -17.26 -16.86
N TYR A 214 -60.09 -16.47 -16.19
CA TYR A 214 -58.82 -16.86 -15.62
C TYR A 214 -58.97 -17.06 -14.12
N SER A 215 -58.50 -18.18 -13.60
CA SER A 215 -58.44 -18.41 -12.15
C SER A 215 -57.08 -18.93 -11.73
N VAL A 216 -56.52 -18.33 -10.68
CA VAL A 216 -55.30 -18.82 -10.02
C VAL A 216 -55.74 -19.68 -8.86
N LYS A 217 -55.33 -20.95 -8.88
CA LYS A 217 -55.70 -21.94 -7.87
C LYS A 217 -54.47 -22.53 -7.20
N VAL A 218 -54.61 -22.93 -5.93
CA VAL A 218 -53.60 -23.75 -5.25
C VAL A 218 -53.57 -25.13 -5.92
N ALA A 219 -52.39 -25.62 -6.33
CA ALA A 219 -52.31 -26.88 -7.08
C ALA A 219 -52.82 -28.11 -6.31
N ARG A 220 -52.79 -28.07 -4.97
CA ARG A 220 -53.20 -29.19 -4.11
C ARG A 220 -54.67 -29.15 -3.67
N THR A 221 -55.19 -27.97 -3.37
CA THR A 221 -56.54 -27.80 -2.79
C THR A 221 -57.56 -27.27 -3.80
N GLU A 222 -57.11 -26.86 -4.99
CA GLU A 222 -57.91 -26.17 -6.03
C GLU A 222 -58.62 -24.89 -5.52
N GLU A 223 -58.21 -24.39 -4.36
CA GLU A 223 -58.75 -23.16 -3.79
C GLU A 223 -58.40 -21.97 -4.69
N VAL A 224 -59.42 -21.23 -5.11
CA VAL A 224 -59.30 -20.07 -5.98
C VAL A 224 -58.82 -18.88 -5.16
N ILE A 225 -57.69 -18.30 -5.55
CA ILE A 225 -57.08 -17.16 -4.87
C ILE A 225 -57.49 -15.87 -5.57
N GLU A 226 -57.40 -15.87 -6.90
CA GLU A 226 -57.67 -14.71 -7.73
C GLU A 226 -58.39 -15.13 -9.01
N THR A 227 -59.32 -14.30 -9.46
CA THR A 227 -60.06 -14.51 -10.71
C THR A 227 -60.06 -13.25 -11.56
N MET A 228 -59.93 -13.40 -12.87
CA MET A 228 -60.03 -12.32 -13.85
C MET A 228 -60.90 -12.78 -15.01
N SER A 229 -61.84 -11.94 -15.45
CA SER A 229 -62.71 -12.23 -16.59
C SER A 229 -62.58 -11.14 -17.65
N GLU A 230 -62.53 -11.52 -18.92
CA GLU A 230 -62.57 -10.59 -20.05
C GLU A 230 -63.29 -11.20 -21.25
N THR A 231 -63.92 -10.37 -22.09
CA THR A 231 -64.56 -10.82 -23.34
C THR A 231 -63.73 -10.38 -24.52
N LEU A 232 -63.47 -11.31 -25.44
CA LEU A 232 -62.59 -11.10 -26.59
C LEU A 232 -63.26 -11.57 -27.88
N ALA A 233 -63.27 -10.70 -28.88
CA ALA A 233 -63.60 -11.10 -30.24
C ALA A 233 -62.41 -11.80 -30.89
N VAL A 234 -62.65 -13.01 -31.42
CA VAL A 234 -61.68 -13.89 -32.08
C VAL A 234 -62.17 -14.23 -33.48
N ASP A 235 -61.33 -14.02 -34.50
CA ASP A 235 -61.65 -14.37 -35.88
C ASP A 235 -61.26 -15.85 -36.14
N THR A 236 -59.96 -16.12 -36.29
CA THR A 236 -59.41 -17.49 -36.45
C THR A 236 -58.53 -17.92 -35.28
N SER A 237 -57.58 -17.08 -34.88
CA SER A 237 -56.78 -17.28 -33.67
C SER A 237 -56.36 -15.95 -33.07
N LYS A 238 -56.19 -15.91 -31.74
CA LYS A 238 -55.74 -14.70 -31.03
C LYS A 238 -54.84 -15.07 -29.85
N SER A 239 -53.61 -14.56 -29.87
CA SER A 239 -52.64 -14.69 -28.78
C SER A 239 -52.41 -13.36 -28.09
N PHE A 240 -52.38 -13.35 -26.76
CA PHE A 240 -52.14 -12.15 -25.97
C PHE A 240 -51.53 -12.49 -24.60
N TYR A 241 -50.98 -11.47 -23.94
CA TYR A 241 -50.35 -11.59 -22.64
C TYR A 241 -51.13 -10.81 -21.58
N ARG A 242 -51.22 -11.37 -20.39
CA ARG A 242 -51.88 -10.77 -19.22
C ARG A 242 -51.03 -10.95 -17.98
N SER A 243 -51.34 -10.14 -16.96
CA SER A 243 -50.72 -10.23 -15.65
C SER A 243 -51.76 -10.17 -14.55
N ILE A 244 -51.69 -11.10 -13.61
CA ILE A 244 -52.53 -11.13 -12.39
C ILE A 244 -51.62 -10.89 -11.19
N ASN A 245 -52.07 -10.07 -10.23
CA ASN A 245 -51.31 -9.77 -9.02
C ASN A 245 -51.49 -10.89 -7.99
N ILE A 246 -50.40 -11.42 -7.43
CA ILE A 246 -50.47 -12.44 -6.37
C ILE A 246 -50.44 -11.72 -5.02
N SER A 247 -51.42 -11.99 -4.15
CA SER A 247 -51.49 -11.36 -2.83
C SER A 247 -50.23 -11.60 -1.98
N LYS A 248 -49.86 -10.62 -1.13
CA LYS A 248 -48.70 -10.70 -0.23
C LYS A 248 -48.82 -11.77 0.84
N ASP A 249 -50.06 -12.20 1.14
CA ASP A 249 -50.37 -13.21 2.15
C ASP A 249 -50.37 -14.64 1.57
N THR A 250 -49.99 -14.80 0.31
CA THR A 250 -49.94 -16.11 -0.37
C THR A 250 -48.79 -16.94 0.17
N ASN A 251 -49.09 -18.16 0.63
CA ASN A 251 -48.07 -19.07 1.14
C ASN A 251 -47.17 -19.59 0.00
N PRO A 252 -45.86 -19.80 0.24
CA PRO A 252 -44.99 -20.44 -0.75
C PRO A 252 -45.48 -21.85 -1.10
N GLY A 253 -45.50 -22.20 -2.39
CA GLY A 253 -46.08 -23.46 -2.86
C GLY A 253 -46.25 -23.51 -4.38
N GLN A 254 -46.82 -24.61 -4.87
CA GLN A 254 -47.13 -24.80 -6.29
C GLN A 254 -48.58 -24.36 -6.57
N TYR A 255 -48.74 -23.57 -7.63
CA TYR A 255 -50.00 -22.97 -8.04
C TYR A 255 -50.26 -23.27 -9.52
N ILE A 256 -51.53 -23.23 -9.90
CA ILE A 256 -51.98 -23.44 -11.29
C ILE A 256 -52.75 -22.22 -11.77
N ILE A 257 -52.54 -21.87 -13.04
CA ILE A 257 -53.35 -20.88 -13.75
C ILE A 257 -54.28 -21.63 -14.71
N GLU A 258 -55.58 -21.44 -14.53
CA GLU A 258 -56.63 -22.00 -15.36
C GLU A 258 -57.22 -20.92 -16.25
N ALA A 259 -57.30 -21.18 -17.55
CA ALA A 259 -57.99 -20.33 -18.51
C ALA A 259 -59.16 -21.10 -19.12
N THR A 260 -60.38 -20.62 -18.91
CA THR A 260 -61.62 -21.20 -19.48
C THR A 260 -62.25 -20.21 -20.44
N GLY A 261 -62.35 -20.58 -21.72
CA GLY A 261 -63.05 -19.82 -22.75
C GLY A 261 -64.44 -20.38 -23.01
N THR A 262 -65.45 -19.52 -23.00
CA THR A 262 -66.85 -19.87 -23.28
C THR A 262 -67.38 -19.02 -24.43
N TYR A 263 -68.10 -19.61 -25.39
CA TYR A 263 -68.82 -18.81 -26.39
C TYR A 263 -69.90 -17.96 -25.71
N ALA A 264 -70.00 -16.68 -26.07
CA ALA A 264 -70.99 -15.78 -25.47
C ALA A 264 -72.46 -16.24 -25.64
N TYR A 265 -72.74 -17.04 -26.68
CA TYR A 265 -74.10 -17.44 -27.07
C TYR A 265 -74.38 -18.96 -26.99
N ASN A 266 -73.37 -19.78 -26.67
CA ASN A 266 -73.50 -21.25 -26.64
C ASN A 266 -72.73 -21.82 -25.44
N ASN A 267 -73.31 -22.78 -24.71
CA ASN A 267 -72.70 -23.39 -23.51
C ASN A 267 -71.51 -24.34 -23.82
N LYS A 268 -70.73 -24.08 -24.86
CA LYS A 268 -69.55 -24.87 -25.20
C LYS A 268 -68.30 -24.16 -24.65
N THR A 269 -67.54 -24.86 -23.83
CA THR A 269 -66.38 -24.35 -23.08
C THR A 269 -65.11 -25.08 -23.46
N ALA A 270 -63.99 -24.37 -23.51
CA ALA A 270 -62.64 -24.93 -23.64
C ALA A 270 -61.77 -24.46 -22.48
N THR A 271 -61.02 -25.36 -21.85
CA THR A 271 -60.22 -25.08 -20.65
C THR A 271 -58.76 -25.52 -20.84
N SER A 272 -57.82 -24.70 -20.35
CA SER A 272 -56.38 -24.97 -20.35
C SER A 272 -55.74 -24.63 -19.01
N LEU A 273 -54.70 -25.36 -18.63
CA LEU A 273 -54.01 -25.24 -17.34
C LEU A 273 -52.48 -25.22 -17.53
N ASP A 274 -51.80 -24.38 -16.77
CA ASP A 274 -50.34 -24.44 -16.60
C ASP A 274 -49.95 -24.18 -15.13
N THR A 275 -48.74 -24.57 -14.73
CA THR A 275 -48.25 -24.50 -13.35
C THR A 275 -47.14 -23.47 -13.18
N PHE A 276 -47.09 -22.86 -11.99
CA PHE A 276 -46.04 -21.94 -11.54
C PHE A 276 -45.80 -22.09 -10.03
N GLN A 277 -44.68 -21.57 -9.52
CA GLN A 277 -44.29 -21.69 -8.12
C GLN A 277 -44.20 -20.32 -7.44
N VAL A 278 -44.76 -20.21 -6.24
CA VAL A 278 -44.56 -19.05 -5.38
C VAL A 278 -43.43 -19.33 -4.41
N VAL A 279 -42.38 -18.49 -4.47
CA VAL A 279 -41.14 -18.64 -3.69
C VAL A 279 -41.03 -17.56 -2.62
N SER A 280 -40.45 -17.89 -1.47
CA SER A 280 -40.15 -16.91 -0.41
C SER A 280 -38.76 -16.32 -0.58
N GLU A 281 -38.58 -15.02 -0.28
CA GLU A 281 -37.24 -14.40 -0.26
C GLU A 281 -36.28 -15.10 0.74
N PRO A 282 -34.98 -15.27 0.41
CA PRO A 282 -34.00 -15.84 1.33
C PRO A 282 -33.80 -14.98 2.59
N PHE A 283 -33.79 -15.63 3.77
CA PHE A 283 -33.66 -14.97 5.09
C PHE A 283 -32.49 -13.98 5.22
N LEU A 284 -31.33 -14.30 4.63
CA LEU A 284 -30.13 -13.46 4.64
C LEU A 284 -30.34 -12.10 3.93
N VAL A 285 -31.07 -12.10 2.81
CA VAL A 285 -31.31 -10.87 2.02
C VAL A 285 -32.22 -9.91 2.79
N ARG A 286 -33.23 -10.45 3.49
CA ARG A 286 -34.11 -9.67 4.35
C ARG A 286 -33.36 -9.02 5.52
N ILE A 287 -32.50 -9.77 6.21
CA ILE A 287 -31.68 -9.24 7.32
C ILE A 287 -30.74 -8.14 6.84
N ILE A 288 -30.07 -8.32 5.69
CA ILE A 288 -29.11 -7.33 5.18
C ILE A 288 -29.84 -6.02 4.83
N LYS A 289 -31.01 -6.08 4.20
CA LYS A 289 -31.82 -4.89 3.88
C LYS A 289 -32.29 -4.18 5.14
N GLU A 290 -32.82 -4.92 6.12
CA GLU A 290 -33.28 -4.35 7.40
C GLU A 290 -32.12 -3.71 8.17
N ALA A 291 -30.96 -4.36 8.26
CA ALA A 291 -29.77 -3.84 8.94
C ALA A 291 -29.17 -2.58 8.28
N LEU A 292 -29.18 -2.48 6.95
CA LEU A 292 -28.73 -1.28 6.23
C LEU A 292 -29.72 -0.10 6.35
N SER A 293 -31.02 -0.40 6.45
CA SER A 293 -32.08 0.60 6.60
C SER A 293 -32.24 1.13 8.03
N PHE A 294 -31.66 0.45 9.02
CA PHE A 294 -31.74 0.83 10.42
C PHE A 294 -31.04 2.17 10.68
N ARG A 295 -31.85 3.21 10.92
CA ARG A 295 -31.40 4.56 11.27
C ARG A 295 -31.25 4.67 12.79
N MET A 296 -30.02 4.86 13.24
CA MET A 296 -29.72 5.21 14.63
C MET A 296 -29.34 6.70 14.66
N TYR A 297 -30.12 7.54 15.35
CA TYR A 297 -29.92 9.00 15.44
C TYR A 297 -29.73 9.74 14.09
N GLY A 298 -30.47 9.35 13.05
CA GLY A 298 -30.46 10.02 11.74
C GLY A 298 -29.28 9.69 10.83
N ILE A 299 -28.34 8.85 11.27
CA ILE A 299 -27.16 8.41 10.52
C ILE A 299 -27.31 6.91 10.22
N HIS A 300 -27.04 6.51 8.97
CA HIS A 300 -27.03 5.10 8.59
C HIS A 300 -25.80 4.40 9.19
N ILE A 301 -25.95 3.17 9.68
CA ILE A 301 -24.84 2.40 10.29
C ILE A 301 -23.62 2.32 9.37
N TRP A 302 -23.80 2.25 8.04
CA TRP A 302 -22.68 2.26 7.10
C TRP A 302 -21.82 3.52 7.24
N GLN A 303 -22.43 4.69 7.48
CA GLN A 303 -21.72 5.97 7.55
C GLN A 303 -20.77 6.01 8.74
N LEU A 304 -21.13 5.36 9.87
CA LEU A 304 -20.25 5.18 11.01
C LEU A 304 -19.05 4.28 10.66
N PHE A 305 -19.27 3.19 9.91
CA PHE A 305 -18.17 2.34 9.42
C PHE A 305 -17.21 3.10 8.51
N VAL A 306 -17.73 3.95 7.61
CA VAL A 306 -16.90 4.79 6.74
C VAL A 306 -16.06 5.78 7.57
N ILE A 307 -16.65 6.42 8.58
CA ILE A 307 -15.93 7.33 9.48
C ILE A 307 -14.81 6.59 10.23
N ILE A 308 -15.08 5.38 10.74
CA ILE A 308 -14.08 4.55 11.42
C ILE A 308 -12.93 4.18 10.47
N ILE A 309 -13.24 3.80 9.23
CA ILE A 309 -12.22 3.48 8.21
C ILE A 309 -11.36 4.71 7.90
N ILE A 310 -11.98 5.90 7.75
CA ILE A 310 -11.25 7.16 7.54
C ILE A 310 -10.33 7.45 8.72
N ILE A 311 -10.79 7.28 9.97
CA ILE A 311 -9.97 7.46 11.17
C ILE A 311 -8.77 6.51 11.18
N ILE A 312 -8.96 5.23 10.84
CA ILE A 312 -7.87 4.24 10.77
C ILE A 312 -6.84 4.64 9.70
N ILE A 313 -7.28 5.11 8.53
CA ILE A 313 -6.41 5.59 7.46
C ILE A 313 -5.60 6.81 7.92
N LEU A 314 -6.25 7.77 8.58
CA LEU A 314 -5.60 8.98 9.11
C LEU A 314 -4.56 8.64 10.19
N ILE A 315 -4.87 7.72 11.11
CA ILE A 315 -3.93 7.25 12.14
C ILE A 315 -2.71 6.59 11.48
N ARG A 316 -2.92 5.69 10.51
CA ARG A 316 -1.81 5.04 9.78
C ARG A 316 -0.97 6.06 9.00
N ALA A 317 -1.61 7.03 8.34
CA ALA A 317 -0.92 8.09 7.63
C ALA A 317 -0.07 8.94 8.58
N TYR A 318 -0.62 9.33 9.74
CA TYR A 318 0.10 10.06 10.78
C TYR A 318 1.30 9.27 11.32
N LEU A 319 1.14 8.00 11.65
CA LEU A 319 2.22 7.15 12.14
C LEU A 319 3.34 7.01 11.09
N LYS A 320 2.99 6.77 9.82
CA LYS A 320 3.96 6.66 8.72
C LYS A 320 4.67 7.98 8.44
N MET A 321 3.97 9.11 8.54
CA MET A 321 4.61 10.43 8.48
C MET A 321 5.57 10.59 9.66
N LYS A 322 5.13 10.34 10.89
CA LYS A 322 5.97 10.45 12.08
C LYS A 322 7.25 9.61 11.96
N GLU A 323 7.17 8.38 11.46
CA GLU A 323 8.33 7.53 11.18
C GLU A 323 9.29 8.18 10.17
N LYS A 324 8.78 8.66 9.02
CA LYS A 324 9.60 9.38 8.03
C LYS A 324 10.27 10.61 8.63
N TRP A 325 9.54 11.42 9.40
CA TRP A 325 10.08 12.59 10.09
C TRP A 325 11.20 12.21 11.07
N ILE A 326 11.02 11.11 11.83
CA ILE A 326 12.06 10.59 12.74
C ILE A 326 13.27 10.07 11.97
N GLU A 327 13.08 9.37 10.86
CA GLU A 327 14.18 8.90 10.01
C GLU A 327 14.95 10.06 9.36
N GLU A 328 14.26 11.07 8.85
CA GLU A 328 14.87 12.27 8.31
C GLU A 328 15.64 13.04 9.39
N ALA A 329 15.06 13.16 10.59
CA ALA A 329 15.75 13.74 11.74
C ALA A 329 17.02 12.94 12.07
N LYS A 330 16.95 11.59 12.11
CA LYS A 330 18.11 10.71 12.33
C LYS A 330 19.17 10.84 11.24
N LYS A 331 18.78 11.03 9.97
CA LYS A 331 19.70 11.25 8.84
C LYS A 331 20.42 12.60 8.93
N ARG A 332 19.79 13.61 9.55
CA ARG A 332 20.40 14.93 9.80
C ARG A 332 21.39 14.92 10.96
N LEU A 333 21.27 13.98 11.90
CA LEU A 333 22.22 13.85 13.00
C LEU A 333 23.60 13.48 12.47
N ARG A 334 24.62 14.26 12.83
CA ARG A 334 26.01 13.93 12.51
C ARG A 334 26.50 12.72 13.30
N TYR A 335 25.96 12.54 14.50
CA TYR A 335 26.37 11.53 15.46
C TYR A 335 25.19 10.62 15.81
N THR A 336 25.21 9.38 15.32
CA THR A 336 24.20 8.36 15.65
C THR A 336 24.83 7.32 16.56
N PHE A 337 24.43 7.31 17.83
CA PHE A 337 24.95 6.38 18.83
C PHE A 337 23.88 6.07 19.88
N PRO A 338 23.80 4.83 20.39
CA PRO A 338 23.00 4.52 21.56
C PRO A 338 23.60 5.21 22.79
N VAL A 339 22.83 6.12 23.39
CA VAL A 339 23.21 6.78 24.64
C VAL A 339 22.05 6.75 25.61
N ASP A 340 22.27 6.13 26.77
CA ASP A 340 21.37 6.26 27.90
C ASP A 340 21.87 7.39 28.81
N LEU A 341 21.22 8.55 28.70
CA LEU A 341 21.54 9.74 29.50
C LEU A 341 21.46 9.48 31.02
N ARG A 342 20.72 8.46 31.46
CA ARG A 342 20.60 8.14 32.89
C ARG A 342 21.85 7.45 33.44
N LYS A 343 22.60 6.76 32.57
CA LYS A 343 23.83 6.02 32.85
C LYS A 343 25.10 6.85 32.63
N LEU A 344 24.95 8.14 32.37
CA LEU A 344 26.07 9.09 32.25
C LEU A 344 26.36 9.76 33.60
N PRO A 345 27.59 10.30 33.79
CA PRO A 345 27.92 11.08 34.98
C PRO A 345 26.94 12.25 35.16
N ARG A 346 26.48 12.45 36.39
CA ARG A 346 25.55 13.53 36.74
C ARG A 346 26.27 14.62 37.52
N LYS A 347 25.65 15.80 37.54
CA LYS A 347 26.12 16.92 38.34
C LYS A 347 26.21 16.53 39.82
N SER A 348 27.40 16.66 40.38
CA SER A 348 27.73 16.41 41.78
C SER A 348 28.77 17.42 42.27
N ALA A 349 29.08 17.43 43.57
CA ALA A 349 30.14 18.29 44.11
C ALA A 349 31.50 17.99 43.46
N ARG A 350 31.76 16.74 43.09
CA ARG A 350 33.00 16.23 42.48
C ARG A 350 32.86 15.94 40.98
N SER A 351 31.84 16.46 40.31
CA SER A 351 31.73 16.38 38.85
C SER A 351 32.34 17.62 38.18
N LEU A 352 32.93 17.44 37.01
CA LEU A 352 33.51 18.47 36.15
C LEU A 352 32.58 18.71 34.95
N TRP A 353 32.20 19.96 34.68
CA TRP A 353 31.35 20.27 33.52
C TRP A 353 32.21 20.54 32.29
N ILE A 354 32.22 19.57 31.36
CA ILE A 354 33.13 19.58 30.22
C ILE A 354 32.49 20.02 28.91
N GLY A 355 31.16 20.14 28.86
CA GLY A 355 30.45 20.59 27.66
C GLY A 355 29.04 20.02 27.57
N LYS A 356 28.65 19.60 26.36
CA LYS A 356 27.32 19.05 26.07
C LYS A 356 27.41 17.73 25.32
N ILE A 357 26.50 16.81 25.60
CA ILE A 357 26.32 15.58 24.81
C ILE A 357 25.89 16.00 23.39
N ALA A 358 26.66 15.56 22.40
CA ALA A 358 26.44 15.96 21.01
C ALA A 358 25.03 15.55 20.56
N GLU A 359 24.36 16.44 19.82
CA GLU A 359 22.96 16.32 19.34
C GLU A 359 21.86 16.25 20.42
N ALA A 360 22.16 15.79 21.64
CA ALA A 360 21.19 15.76 22.74
C ALA A 360 21.06 17.11 23.45
N GLY A 361 22.07 17.98 23.37
CA GLY A 361 22.07 19.33 23.97
C GLY A 361 22.08 19.36 25.50
N LYS A 362 22.14 18.18 26.16
CA LYS A 362 22.26 18.02 27.61
C LYS A 362 23.70 18.26 28.06
N ASP A 363 23.87 18.79 29.27
CA ASP A 363 25.21 18.98 29.84
C ASP A 363 25.93 17.64 30.03
N ALA A 364 27.22 17.65 29.70
CA ALA A 364 28.11 16.53 29.84
C ALA A 364 29.04 16.77 31.03
N TYR A 365 29.10 15.79 31.92
CA TYR A 365 29.95 15.82 33.11
C TYR A 365 30.96 14.68 33.07
N LEU A 366 32.12 14.87 33.71
CA LEU A 366 33.02 13.80 34.12
C LEU A 366 33.05 13.72 35.64
N ASP A 367 33.13 12.53 36.20
CA ASP A 367 33.49 12.39 37.61
C ASP A 367 34.99 12.66 37.77
N MET A 368 35.34 13.57 38.68
CA MET A 368 36.73 13.95 38.95
C MET A 368 37.54 12.77 39.48
N ASP A 369 36.94 11.88 40.27
CA ASP A 369 37.65 10.76 40.89
C ASP A 369 37.88 9.62 39.90
N ASP A 370 37.13 9.55 38.79
CA ASP A 370 37.44 8.63 37.69
C ASP A 370 38.75 8.95 36.98
N LEU A 371 39.22 10.19 37.08
CA LEU A 371 40.50 10.60 36.51
C LEU A 371 41.71 10.07 37.29
N THR A 372 41.50 9.44 38.46
CA THR A 372 42.53 8.63 39.13
C THR A 372 42.96 7.43 38.30
N VAL A 373 42.06 6.94 37.43
CA VAL A 373 42.36 5.91 36.42
C VAL A 373 42.68 6.57 35.08
N HIS A 374 43.19 7.80 35.10
CA HIS A 374 43.78 8.48 33.96
C HIS A 374 42.84 8.77 32.77
N LEU A 375 43.28 9.70 31.92
CA LEU A 375 42.58 10.13 30.72
C LEU A 375 43.56 10.18 29.55
N LEU A 376 43.18 9.62 28.41
CA LEU A 376 43.97 9.66 27.18
C LEU A 376 43.17 10.37 26.09
N ALA A 377 43.72 11.47 25.56
CA ALA A 377 43.12 12.23 24.47
C ALA A 377 43.95 12.06 23.18
N ALA A 378 43.30 11.61 22.10
CA ALA A 378 43.94 11.39 20.81
C ALA A 378 43.13 11.91 19.62
N GLY A 379 43.78 12.13 18.48
CA GLY A 379 43.15 12.68 17.26
C GLY A 379 44.13 13.44 16.36
N GLY A 380 43.70 13.78 15.15
CA GLY A 380 44.54 14.51 14.18
C GLY A 380 44.86 15.95 14.58
N THR A 381 45.91 16.54 14.02
CA THR A 381 46.29 17.95 14.27
C THR A 381 45.10 18.89 13.99
N GLY A 382 44.86 19.85 14.89
CA GLY A 382 43.73 20.77 14.79
C GLY A 382 42.34 20.17 15.10
N SER A 383 42.24 18.94 15.61
CA SER A 383 40.93 18.37 16.02
C SER A 383 40.39 18.94 17.34
N GLY A 384 41.23 19.61 18.13
CA GLY A 384 40.87 20.19 19.44
C GLY A 384 41.29 19.35 20.65
N LYS A 385 42.29 18.48 20.54
CA LYS A 385 42.73 17.59 21.63
C LYS A 385 43.17 18.35 22.89
N SER A 386 44.08 19.30 22.71
CA SER A 386 44.59 20.13 23.80
C SER A 386 43.46 20.97 24.37
N VAL A 387 42.58 21.54 23.54
CA VAL A 387 41.37 22.27 24.00
C VAL A 387 40.47 21.40 24.88
N ALA A 388 40.18 20.15 24.48
CA ALA A 388 39.37 19.24 25.27
C ALA A 388 40.03 18.93 26.63
N ALA A 389 41.33 18.62 26.65
CA ALA A 389 42.09 18.36 27.86
C ALA A 389 42.19 19.60 28.78
N MET A 390 42.45 20.77 28.20
CA MET A 390 42.51 22.04 28.90
C MET A 390 41.16 22.39 29.53
N GLY A 391 40.03 22.12 28.86
CA GLY A 391 38.69 22.30 29.43
C GLY A 391 38.44 21.44 30.67
N VAL A 392 39.00 20.21 30.72
CA VAL A 392 38.99 19.38 31.93
C VAL A 392 39.86 20.01 33.03
N VAL A 393 41.06 20.49 32.68
CA VAL A 393 41.99 21.12 33.62
C VAL A 393 41.43 22.40 34.23
N GLU A 394 40.73 23.23 33.45
CA GLU A 394 40.04 24.41 33.97
C GLU A 394 39.07 24.07 35.11
N GLU A 395 38.23 23.04 34.91
CA GLU A 395 37.29 22.59 35.94
C GLU A 395 38.03 22.00 37.15
N LEU A 396 39.16 21.30 36.95
CA LEU A 396 39.99 20.79 38.05
C LEU A 396 40.57 21.92 38.90
N LEU A 397 41.12 22.96 38.26
CA LEU A 397 41.68 24.12 38.94
C LEU A 397 40.59 24.87 39.73
N ASP A 398 39.39 25.01 39.16
CA ASP A 398 38.22 25.60 39.83
C ASP A 398 37.75 24.80 41.05
N LYS A 399 37.99 23.49 41.05
CA LYS A 399 37.76 22.61 42.20
C LYS A 399 38.94 22.56 43.18
N GLY A 400 39.97 23.38 42.95
CA GLY A 400 41.15 23.47 43.81
C GLY A 400 42.14 22.31 43.65
N ILE A 401 42.04 21.53 42.58
CA ILE A 401 42.99 20.45 42.29
C ILE A 401 44.23 21.05 41.60
N PRO A 402 45.44 20.86 42.15
CA PRO A 402 46.68 21.26 41.51
C PRO A 402 46.94 20.43 40.25
N VAL A 403 47.47 21.09 39.22
CA VAL A 403 47.77 20.45 37.94
C VAL A 403 49.21 20.75 37.53
N LEU A 404 49.96 19.71 37.15
CA LEU A 404 51.33 19.79 36.67
C LEU A 404 51.34 19.44 35.18
N VAL A 405 51.82 20.34 34.33
CA VAL A 405 51.77 20.18 32.86
C VAL A 405 53.18 20.13 32.29
N PHE A 406 53.45 19.12 31.48
CA PHE A 406 54.66 18.98 30.66
C PHE A 406 54.31 19.39 29.25
N ASP A 407 54.77 20.58 28.86
CA ASP A 407 54.37 21.23 27.61
C ASP A 407 55.59 21.49 26.71
N PRO A 408 55.75 20.73 25.61
CA PRO A 408 56.80 20.98 24.63
C PRO A 408 56.50 22.16 23.69
N THR A 409 55.27 22.67 23.65
CA THR A 409 54.83 23.73 22.73
C THR A 409 54.74 25.11 23.39
N MET A 410 54.69 25.14 24.73
CA MET A 410 54.37 26.32 25.55
C MET A 410 52.95 26.87 25.32
N GLN A 411 52.06 26.12 24.69
CA GLN A 411 50.66 26.51 24.49
C GLN A 411 49.92 26.70 25.81
N TRP A 412 50.23 25.91 26.84
CA TRP A 412 49.57 25.97 28.15
C TRP A 412 49.85 27.26 28.92
N THR A 413 50.86 28.04 28.52
CA THR A 413 51.11 29.38 29.10
C THR A 413 49.92 30.33 28.94
N GLY A 414 49.03 30.05 27.98
CA GLY A 414 47.77 30.77 27.81
C GLY A 414 46.87 30.79 29.05
N PHE A 415 47.01 29.84 29.98
CA PHE A 415 46.29 29.84 31.27
C PHE A 415 46.51 31.10 32.10
N MET A 416 47.63 31.80 31.89
CA MET A 416 47.95 33.05 32.59
C MET A 416 47.15 34.26 32.09
N LYS A 417 46.33 34.11 31.04
CA LYS A 417 45.49 35.18 30.48
C LYS A 417 44.03 34.73 30.31
N PRO A 418 43.05 35.64 30.51
CA PRO A 418 41.66 35.35 30.18
C PRO A 418 41.48 35.20 28.66
N CYS A 419 40.48 34.41 28.25
CA CYS A 419 40.10 34.30 26.86
C CYS A 419 39.49 35.62 26.35
N THR A 420 40.11 36.24 25.35
CA THR A 420 39.60 37.46 24.71
C THR A 420 39.21 37.26 23.25
N GLU A 421 39.35 36.04 22.73
CA GLU A 421 39.23 35.80 21.30
C GLU A 421 37.78 35.57 20.85
N ASP A 422 37.35 36.29 19.82
CA ASP A 422 35.98 36.19 19.30
C ASP A 422 35.64 34.79 18.78
N HIS A 423 36.59 34.10 18.15
CA HIS A 423 36.34 32.77 17.59
C HIS A 423 36.10 31.69 18.67
N MET A 424 36.52 31.93 19.92
CA MET A 424 36.22 31.08 21.08
C MET A 424 34.99 31.59 21.83
N THR A 425 34.96 32.90 22.13
CA THR A 425 33.90 33.50 22.94
C THR A 425 32.54 33.51 22.25
N LYS A 426 32.47 33.45 20.91
CA LYS A 426 31.21 33.27 20.18
C LYS A 426 30.45 32.00 20.57
N PHE A 427 31.18 30.96 20.97
CA PHE A 427 30.55 29.69 21.37
C PHE A 427 30.02 29.74 22.80
N TYR A 428 30.34 30.77 23.61
CA TYR A 428 29.93 30.85 25.00
C TYR A 428 28.40 30.79 25.13
N GLU A 429 27.68 31.54 24.30
CA GLU A 429 26.22 31.58 24.30
C GLU A 429 25.61 30.20 24.01
N GLU A 430 26.17 29.44 23.06
CA GLU A 430 25.73 28.07 22.73
C GLU A 430 25.87 27.11 23.93
N PHE A 431 26.77 27.41 24.88
CA PHE A 431 26.98 26.65 26.11
C PHE A 431 26.37 27.30 27.36
N GLY A 432 25.59 28.38 27.22
CA GLY A 432 25.00 29.10 28.36
C GLY A 432 26.04 29.81 29.24
N MET A 433 27.20 30.15 28.67
CA MET A 433 28.27 30.89 29.33
C MET A 433 28.19 32.37 28.98
N LYS A 434 28.62 33.24 29.91
CA LYS A 434 28.76 34.68 29.66
C LYS A 434 30.22 35.06 29.43
N LYS A 435 30.48 36.11 28.66
CA LYS A 435 31.84 36.57 28.33
C LYS A 435 32.65 36.94 29.57
N GLU A 436 32.00 37.44 30.63
CA GLU A 436 32.63 37.80 31.90
C GLU A 436 33.15 36.59 32.68
N ARG A 437 32.76 35.36 32.28
CA ARG A 437 33.30 34.13 32.88
C ARG A 437 34.75 33.87 32.47
N ALA A 438 35.23 34.48 31.37
CA ALA A 438 36.61 34.35 30.93
C ALA A 438 37.58 34.81 32.03
N LYS A 439 38.60 34.02 32.32
CA LYS A 439 39.53 34.26 33.43
C LYS A 439 40.89 33.62 33.19
N ALA A 440 41.91 34.17 33.84
CA ALA A 440 43.21 33.54 33.99
C ALA A 440 43.23 32.63 35.22
N TYR A 441 44.17 31.69 35.23
CA TYR A 441 44.44 30.78 36.33
C TYR A 441 45.82 31.05 36.91
N LYS A 442 45.95 30.86 38.22
CA LYS A 442 47.22 31.00 38.92
C LYS A 442 48.19 29.94 38.40
N THR A 443 49.26 30.41 37.75
CA THR A 443 50.18 29.54 37.02
C THR A 443 51.63 29.81 37.40
N ASN A 444 52.36 28.75 37.75
CA ASN A 444 53.79 28.77 37.99
C ASN A 444 54.52 28.19 36.77
N LEU A 445 55.42 28.97 36.17
CA LEU A 445 56.15 28.56 34.97
C LEU A 445 57.60 28.19 35.33
N ILE A 446 57.99 26.96 35.01
CA ILE A 446 59.33 26.43 35.24
C ILE A 446 59.92 26.04 33.88
N TYR A 447 61.01 26.70 33.49
CA TYR A 447 61.74 26.36 32.27
C TYR A 447 62.73 25.23 32.55
N VAL A 448 62.60 24.13 31.84
CA VAL A 448 63.55 23.03 31.91
C VAL A 448 64.53 23.17 30.74
N GLU A 449 65.64 23.88 30.97
CA GLU A 449 66.68 24.10 29.95
C GLU A 449 67.73 22.98 29.99
N ASP A 450 68.03 22.44 31.17
CA ASP A 450 68.97 21.35 31.40
C ASP A 450 68.32 20.27 32.30
N PRO A 451 68.04 19.06 31.78
CA PRO A 451 67.43 17.98 32.57
C PRO A 451 68.31 17.51 33.71
N ASP A 452 69.63 17.62 33.61
CA ASP A 452 70.53 17.08 34.63
C ASP A 452 70.53 17.97 35.89
N LYS A 453 70.35 19.29 35.72
CA LYS A 453 70.16 20.27 36.81
C LYS A 453 68.70 20.44 37.25
N PHE A 454 67.77 19.82 36.54
CA PHE A 454 66.35 19.88 36.88
C PHE A 454 66.08 19.01 38.12
N GLU A 455 65.59 19.65 39.17
CA GLU A 455 65.09 19.00 40.38
C GLU A 455 63.65 19.45 40.61
N ILE A 456 62.79 18.51 41.02
CA ILE A 456 61.38 18.75 41.26
C ILE A 456 60.96 18.00 42.52
N ASP A 457 60.25 18.72 43.39
CA ASP A 457 59.49 18.14 44.49
C ASP A 457 58.00 18.17 44.10
N VAL A 458 57.48 17.01 43.69
CA VAL A 458 56.08 16.91 43.28
C VAL A 458 55.15 17.13 44.47
N LYS A 459 55.53 16.70 45.68
CA LYS A 459 54.71 16.88 46.89
C LYS A 459 54.46 18.35 47.18
N LYS A 460 55.50 19.18 47.09
CA LYS A 460 55.38 20.64 47.24
C LYS A 460 54.49 21.27 46.16
N CYS A 461 54.48 20.72 44.95
CA CYS A 461 53.57 21.19 43.89
C CYS A 461 52.11 20.76 44.17
N MET A 462 51.90 19.58 44.73
CA MET A 462 50.57 19.06 45.09
C MET A 462 49.92 19.80 46.26
N GLU A 463 50.70 20.46 47.12
CA GLU A 463 50.15 21.26 48.23
C GLU A 463 49.49 22.56 47.76
N LYS A 464 49.83 23.04 46.55
CA LYS A 464 49.36 24.31 45.99
C LYS A 464 47.98 24.20 45.34
N LYS A 465 46.93 24.16 46.15
CA LYS A 465 45.54 24.01 45.70
C LYS A 465 45.15 25.00 44.59
N GLY A 466 44.63 24.47 43.49
CA GLY A 466 44.15 25.26 42.34
C GLY A 466 45.25 26.01 41.58
N GLU A 467 46.53 25.69 41.79
CA GLU A 467 47.65 26.25 41.04
C GLU A 467 48.05 25.30 39.89
N LEU A 468 48.24 25.88 38.71
CA LEU A 468 48.81 25.19 37.55
C LEU A 468 50.33 25.35 37.60
N THR A 469 51.10 24.27 37.43
CA THR A 469 52.56 24.35 37.25
C THR A 469 52.92 23.84 35.86
N ILE A 470 53.51 24.70 35.03
CA ILE A 470 53.90 24.38 33.67
C ILE A 470 55.41 24.15 33.62
N PHE A 471 55.81 22.97 33.19
CA PHE A 471 57.17 22.59 32.86
C PHE A 471 57.38 22.79 31.36
N GLY A 472 57.99 23.91 31.03
CA GLY A 472 58.33 24.26 29.67
C GLY A 472 59.54 23.47 29.19
N ILE A 473 59.30 22.42 28.41
CA ILE A 473 60.33 21.52 27.86
C ILE A 473 60.62 21.80 26.38
N SER A 474 60.13 22.91 25.84
CA SER A 474 60.24 23.28 24.42
C SER A 474 61.66 23.40 23.89
N LYS A 475 62.64 23.65 24.77
CA LYS A 475 64.06 23.78 24.42
C LYS A 475 64.84 22.45 24.51
N LEU A 476 64.21 21.38 24.99
CA LEU A 476 64.86 20.08 25.15
C LEU A 476 64.82 19.26 23.86
N ARG A 477 65.92 18.57 23.55
CA ARG A 477 65.96 17.52 22.50
C ARG A 477 65.15 16.30 22.96
N SER A 478 64.76 15.42 22.04
CA SER A 478 63.92 14.22 22.32
C SER A 478 64.45 13.36 23.48
N GLY A 479 65.73 13.00 23.49
CA GLY A 479 66.32 12.22 24.58
C GLY A 479 66.42 12.95 25.92
N HIS A 480 66.38 14.28 25.94
CA HIS A 480 66.41 15.09 27.15
C HIS A 480 65.02 15.26 27.78
N MET A 481 63.96 15.24 26.97
CA MET A 481 62.58 15.17 27.48
C MET A 481 62.34 13.87 28.24
N ASP A 482 62.89 12.76 27.76
CA ASP A 482 62.81 11.44 28.39
C ASP A 482 63.32 11.48 29.84
N LYS A 483 64.49 12.08 30.06
CA LYS A 483 65.08 12.28 31.41
C LYS A 483 64.22 13.18 32.30
N ALA A 484 63.70 14.29 31.77
CA ALA A 484 62.89 15.22 32.56
C ALA A 484 61.61 14.55 33.06
N VAL A 485 60.93 13.79 32.19
CA VAL A 485 59.73 13.02 32.57
C VAL A 485 60.07 11.93 33.59
N GLN A 486 61.18 11.21 33.38
CA GLN A 486 61.64 10.22 34.35
C GLN A 486 61.82 10.84 35.75
N LYS A 487 62.56 11.94 35.87
CA LYS A 487 62.79 12.62 37.15
C LYS A 487 61.51 13.03 37.88
N VAL A 488 60.49 13.44 37.14
CA VAL A 488 59.19 13.82 37.73
C VAL A 488 58.50 12.59 38.29
N ILE A 489 58.48 11.51 37.53
CA ILE A 489 57.82 10.27 37.94
C ILE A 489 58.54 9.67 39.15
N ASP A 490 59.88 9.65 39.12
CA ASP A 490 60.70 9.19 40.23
C ASP A 490 60.45 10.06 41.49
N SER A 491 60.33 11.38 41.34
CA SER A 491 59.96 12.30 42.44
C SER A 491 58.58 11.97 43.05
N VAL A 492 57.61 11.47 42.27
CA VAL A 492 56.32 10.98 42.83
C VAL A 492 56.53 9.73 43.68
N PHE A 493 57.37 8.79 43.21
CA PHE A 493 57.66 7.56 43.95
C PHE A 493 58.45 7.85 45.23
N ASP A 494 59.39 8.78 45.19
CA ASP A 494 60.21 9.18 46.33
C ASP A 494 59.39 9.96 47.38
N ALA A 495 58.36 10.69 46.95
CA ALA A 495 57.52 11.52 47.83
C ALA A 495 56.68 10.72 48.86
N SER A 496 56.58 9.39 48.73
CA SER A 496 55.87 8.50 49.68
C SER A 496 54.46 9.00 50.04
N LEU A 497 53.64 9.22 49.01
CA LEU A 497 52.32 9.85 49.14
C LEU A 497 51.31 8.91 49.84
N PRO A 498 50.35 9.47 50.62
CA PRO A 498 49.32 8.67 51.26
C PRO A 498 48.34 8.08 50.23
N GLU A 499 47.79 6.91 50.52
CA GLU A 499 46.75 6.30 49.67
C GLU A 499 45.46 7.13 49.69
N SER A 500 44.82 7.24 48.53
CA SER A 500 43.58 8.01 48.37
C SER A 500 42.78 7.51 47.18
N SER A 501 41.48 7.26 47.40
CA SER A 501 40.51 6.97 46.33
C SER A 501 40.03 8.23 45.59
N GLN A 502 40.25 9.41 46.16
CA GLN A 502 39.88 10.69 45.57
C GLN A 502 41.05 11.30 44.81
N LEU A 503 40.75 12.01 43.71
CA LEU A 503 41.76 12.77 42.97
C LEU A 503 42.32 13.92 43.83
N LYS A 504 43.65 13.93 44.00
CA LYS A 504 44.42 14.92 44.75
C LYS A 504 45.26 15.83 43.86
N ALA A 505 45.76 15.33 42.74
CA ALA A 505 46.53 16.10 41.77
C ALA A 505 46.43 15.47 40.38
N MET A 506 46.71 16.28 39.35
CA MET A 506 46.71 15.84 37.95
C MET A 506 48.07 16.12 37.31
N LEU A 507 48.66 15.12 36.66
CA LEU A 507 49.79 15.33 35.74
C LEU A 507 49.28 15.34 34.30
N VAL A 508 49.77 16.27 33.48
CA VAL A 508 49.40 16.38 32.07
C VAL A 508 50.65 16.27 31.22
N PHE A 509 50.65 15.35 30.28
CA PHE A 509 51.71 15.18 29.30
C PHE A 509 51.17 15.53 27.92
N ASP A 510 51.48 16.74 27.45
CA ASP A 510 51.12 17.14 26.09
C ASP A 510 52.14 16.60 25.09
N GLU A 511 51.64 16.20 23.91
CA GLU A 511 52.41 15.48 22.89
C GLU A 511 53.23 14.30 23.42
N VAL A 512 52.65 13.50 24.32
CA VAL A 512 53.31 12.36 24.98
C VAL A 512 53.86 11.30 23.99
N HIS A 513 53.39 11.30 22.75
CA HIS A 513 53.95 10.48 21.67
C HIS A 513 55.45 10.74 21.45
N ARG A 514 55.97 11.93 21.77
CA ARG A 514 57.41 12.25 21.70
C ARG A 514 58.27 11.34 22.61
N LEU A 515 57.67 10.74 23.63
CA LEU A 515 58.34 9.80 24.54
C LEU A 515 58.36 8.36 24.02
N LEU A 516 57.65 8.05 22.93
CA LEU A 516 57.59 6.68 22.44
C LEU A 516 58.94 6.25 21.84
N PRO A 517 59.30 4.95 21.93
CA PRO A 517 60.57 4.44 21.39
C PRO A 517 60.82 4.75 19.92
N LYS A 518 59.78 4.69 19.09
CA LYS A 518 59.87 5.03 17.66
C LYS A 518 60.23 6.49 17.36
N TYR A 519 60.12 7.39 18.34
CA TYR A 519 60.51 8.81 18.24
C TYR A 519 61.78 9.12 19.07
N GLY A 520 62.50 8.09 19.54
CA GLY A 520 63.76 8.22 20.27
C GLY A 520 63.64 8.26 21.80
N GLY A 521 62.47 7.95 22.36
CA GLY A 521 62.32 7.77 23.81
C GLY A 521 62.84 6.41 24.30
N THR A 522 63.28 6.33 25.56
CA THR A 522 63.83 5.09 26.12
C THR A 522 63.22 4.78 27.48
N ARG A 523 63.76 5.34 28.57
CA ARG A 523 63.39 5.02 29.95
C ARG A 523 62.21 5.82 30.46
N GLY A 524 61.94 7.00 29.90
CA GLY A 524 60.83 7.86 30.32
C GLY A 524 59.47 7.25 29.98
N TYR A 525 59.33 6.56 28.85
CA TYR A 525 58.09 5.81 28.55
C TYR A 525 57.87 4.65 29.52
N ILE A 526 58.91 3.91 29.88
CA ILE A 526 58.82 2.82 30.88
C ILE A 526 58.40 3.39 32.24
N SER A 527 58.97 4.53 32.62
CA SER A 527 58.61 5.25 33.85
C SER A 527 57.16 5.71 33.80
N LEU A 528 56.70 6.24 32.66
CA LEU A 528 55.29 6.59 32.41
C LEU A 528 54.37 5.39 32.63
N GLU A 529 54.69 4.23 32.03
CA GLU A 529 53.89 3.01 32.23
C GLU A 529 53.84 2.57 33.69
N ARG A 530 54.96 2.70 34.42
CA ARG A 530 55.02 2.41 35.85
C ARG A 530 54.12 3.36 36.64
N GLY A 531 54.19 4.66 36.35
CA GLY A 531 53.33 5.68 36.93
C GLY A 531 51.84 5.37 36.72
N MET A 532 51.45 4.99 35.51
CA MET A 532 50.06 4.63 35.18
C MET A 532 49.50 3.45 35.98
N ARG A 533 50.34 2.53 36.46
CA ARG A 533 49.88 1.38 37.25
C ARG A 533 49.69 1.73 38.73
N GLU A 534 50.52 2.65 39.22
CA GLU A 534 50.69 2.90 40.66
C GLU A 534 50.00 4.19 41.13
N PHE A 535 49.99 5.26 40.31
CA PHE A 535 49.53 6.59 40.72
C PHE A 535 48.07 6.64 41.18
N ARG A 536 47.22 5.75 40.63
CA ARG A 536 45.83 5.60 41.05
C ARG A 536 45.67 5.30 42.55
N LYS A 537 46.66 4.65 43.18
CA LYS A 537 46.65 4.30 44.62
C LYS A 537 46.75 5.55 45.50
N TRP A 538 47.43 6.58 45.01
CA TRP A 538 47.70 7.83 45.75
C TRP A 538 46.76 8.97 45.35
N GLY A 539 45.74 8.69 44.52
CA GLY A 539 44.85 9.72 44.01
C GLY A 539 45.51 10.67 43.00
N LEU A 540 46.55 10.22 42.28
CA LEU A 540 47.17 10.99 41.20
C LEU A 540 46.63 10.54 39.85
N GLY A 541 46.04 11.48 39.13
CA GLY A 541 45.58 11.28 37.77
C GLY A 541 46.66 11.65 36.75
N MET A 542 46.51 11.11 35.54
CA MET A 542 47.34 11.52 34.39
C MET A 542 46.44 11.82 33.19
N ILE A 543 46.65 12.96 32.54
CA ILE A 543 46.11 13.27 31.22
C ILE A 543 47.25 13.13 30.22
N MET A 544 47.09 12.24 29.25
CA MET A 544 48.03 12.07 28.15
C MET A 544 47.39 12.57 26.87
N ILE A 545 48.10 13.43 26.14
CA ILE A 545 47.62 13.99 24.88
C ILE A 545 48.55 13.53 23.77
N SER A 546 47.98 12.91 22.74
CA SER A 546 48.73 12.35 21.62
C SER A 546 48.04 12.58 20.29
N GLN A 547 48.76 12.46 19.19
CA GLN A 547 48.17 12.52 17.86
C GLN A 547 47.47 11.20 17.48
N VAL A 548 48.05 10.07 17.88
CA VAL A 548 47.58 8.74 17.49
C VAL A 548 47.32 7.91 18.74
N LEU A 549 46.14 7.29 18.84
CA LEU A 549 45.75 6.49 20.02
C LEU A 549 46.36 5.09 19.98
N SER A 550 46.50 4.50 18.78
CA SER A 550 47.08 3.17 18.57
C SER A 550 48.55 3.04 18.94
N ASP A 551 49.23 4.18 19.11
CA ASP A 551 50.63 4.25 19.51
C ASP A 551 50.87 3.77 20.95
N PHE A 552 49.85 3.85 21.81
CA PHE A 552 49.93 3.33 23.17
C PHE A 552 49.46 1.87 23.19
N ARG A 553 50.40 0.97 23.50
CA ARG A 553 50.17 -0.47 23.61
C ARG A 553 50.36 -0.93 25.06
N GLY A 554 49.93 -2.17 25.35
CA GLY A 554 50.21 -2.82 26.62
C GLY A 554 49.60 -2.11 27.82
N ALA A 555 50.45 -1.78 28.80
CA ALA A 555 50.03 -1.37 30.13
C ALA A 555 49.43 0.03 30.19
N VAL A 556 49.90 0.98 29.37
CA VAL A 556 49.31 2.34 29.31
C VAL A 556 47.82 2.24 28.98
N ARG A 557 47.48 1.50 27.91
CA ARG A 557 46.09 1.34 27.48
C ARG A 557 45.22 0.56 28.47
N ALA A 558 45.79 -0.45 29.15
CA ALA A 558 45.04 -1.24 30.11
C ALA A 558 44.67 -0.46 31.40
N ASN A 559 45.41 0.60 31.70
CA ASN A 559 45.22 1.40 32.91
C ASN A 559 44.53 2.75 32.66
N VAL A 560 44.16 3.06 31.42
CA VAL A 560 43.35 4.25 31.11
C VAL A 560 41.86 3.92 31.23
N GLY A 561 41.17 4.65 32.10
CA GLY A 561 39.74 4.53 32.36
C GLY A 561 38.89 5.40 31.45
N THR A 562 39.41 6.55 31.01
CA THR A 562 38.71 7.47 30.09
C THR A 562 39.50 7.71 28.81
N GLU A 563 38.95 7.31 27.66
CA GLU A 563 39.52 7.56 26.33
C GLU A 563 38.71 8.67 25.63
N LEU A 564 39.39 9.71 25.13
CA LEU A 564 38.83 10.72 24.24
C LEU A 564 39.41 10.53 22.84
N GLN A 565 38.60 10.07 21.90
CA GLN A 565 38.97 9.98 20.50
C GLN A 565 38.34 11.16 19.75
N LEU A 566 39.17 12.12 19.36
CA LEU A 566 38.79 13.22 18.50
C LEU A 566 39.02 12.86 17.03
N ARG A 567 38.50 13.72 16.14
CA ARG A 567 38.59 13.58 14.69
C ARG A 567 39.99 13.15 14.25
N THR A 568 40.05 11.99 13.59
CA THR A 568 41.27 11.43 13.03
C THR A 568 41.01 10.88 11.63
N LYS A 569 42.04 10.93 10.78
CA LYS A 569 42.06 10.27 9.47
C LYS A 569 42.97 9.03 9.48
N TYR A 570 43.61 8.74 10.61
CA TYR A 570 44.57 7.65 10.73
C TYR A 570 43.84 6.30 10.71
N SER A 571 44.20 5.43 9.76
CA SER A 571 43.52 4.16 9.52
C SER A 571 43.59 3.21 10.72
N GLY A 572 44.69 3.19 11.47
CA GLY A 572 44.83 2.34 12.65
C GLY A 572 43.84 2.68 13.77
N ASP A 573 43.59 3.97 14.01
CA ASP A 573 42.61 4.43 15.00
C ASP A 573 41.18 4.17 14.50
N LEU A 574 40.91 4.41 13.22
CA LEU A 574 39.60 4.15 12.63
C LEU A 574 39.26 2.66 12.60
N ASN A 575 40.22 1.79 12.29
CA ASN A 575 40.05 0.34 12.34
C ASN A 575 39.78 -0.13 13.77
N ARG A 576 40.50 0.40 14.76
CA ARG A 576 40.24 0.12 16.17
C ARG A 576 38.81 0.52 16.58
N VAL A 577 38.34 1.70 16.18
CA VAL A 577 36.95 2.14 16.43
C VAL A 577 35.96 1.22 15.74
N LYS A 578 36.24 0.80 14.50
CA LYS A 578 35.42 -0.12 13.71
C LYS A 578 35.27 -1.48 14.41
N GLU A 579 36.38 -2.06 14.85
CA GLU A 579 36.43 -3.37 15.50
C GLU A 579 35.76 -3.35 16.87
N LYS A 580 35.96 -2.30 17.66
CA LYS A 580 35.38 -2.20 19.00
C LYS A 580 33.91 -1.83 19.02
N TYR A 581 33.50 -0.86 18.19
CA TYR A 581 32.20 -0.21 18.33
C TYR A 581 31.33 -0.31 17.07
N GLY A 582 31.93 -0.65 15.91
CA GLY A 582 31.23 -0.81 14.64
C GLY A 582 31.39 0.35 13.67
N GLY A 583 31.02 0.11 12.40
CA GLY A 583 31.26 1.06 11.30
C GLY A 583 30.52 2.39 11.39
N ASN A 584 29.41 2.48 12.14
CA ASN A 584 28.67 3.72 12.32
C ASN A 584 29.48 4.76 13.12
N TYR A 585 30.21 4.33 14.15
CA TYR A 585 31.10 5.22 14.91
C TYR A 585 32.25 5.75 14.06
N VAL A 586 32.81 4.94 13.16
CA VAL A 586 33.87 5.38 12.23
C VAL A 586 33.37 6.52 11.35
N LYS A 587 32.17 6.38 10.77
CA LYS A 587 31.56 7.44 9.95
C LYS A 587 31.36 8.73 10.74
N ALA A 588 31.01 8.63 12.02
CA ALA A 588 30.83 9.76 12.90
C ALA A 588 32.18 10.41 13.30
N VAL A 589 33.19 9.63 13.69
CA VAL A 589 34.54 10.11 14.05
C VAL A 589 35.19 10.88 12.91
N VAL A 590 35.05 10.41 11.67
CA VAL A 590 35.58 11.11 10.48
C VAL A 590 34.86 12.44 10.22
N LYS A 591 33.58 12.54 10.59
CA LYS A 591 32.72 13.72 10.41
C LYS A 591 32.65 14.64 11.64
N GLU A 592 33.43 14.34 12.69
CA GLU A 592 33.43 15.13 13.92
C GLU A 592 33.77 16.61 13.65
N GLY A 593 33.01 17.52 14.24
CA GLY A 593 33.40 18.93 14.36
C GLY A 593 34.60 19.12 15.29
N VAL A 594 35.33 20.21 15.11
CA VAL A 594 36.44 20.59 16.00
C VAL A 594 35.91 20.76 17.43
N GLY A 595 36.64 20.21 18.42
CA GLY A 595 36.24 20.25 19.82
C GLY A 595 35.12 19.26 20.18
N THR A 596 34.77 18.33 19.29
CA THR A 596 33.94 17.15 19.63
C THR A 596 34.84 15.93 19.75
N ALA A 597 34.55 15.05 20.71
CA ALA A 597 35.24 13.77 20.84
C ALA A 597 34.25 12.63 21.10
N LEU A 598 34.56 11.46 20.56
CA LEU A 598 34.03 10.18 21.01
C LEU A 598 34.67 9.82 22.36
N VAL A 599 33.87 9.84 23.41
CA VAL A 599 34.30 9.57 24.80
C VAL A 599 33.92 8.16 25.17
N GLN A 600 34.87 7.42 25.72
CA GLN A 600 34.65 6.08 26.24
C GLN A 600 35.16 5.97 27.67
N ASN A 601 34.33 5.39 28.54
CA ASN A 601 34.71 4.98 29.88
C ASN A 601 33.85 3.76 30.24
N SER A 602 34.47 2.71 30.78
CA SER A 602 33.81 1.43 31.05
C SER A 602 32.72 1.51 32.12
N LYS A 603 32.75 2.52 33.01
CA LYS A 603 31.76 2.71 34.07
C LYS A 603 30.41 3.24 33.57
N TYR A 604 30.38 3.87 32.40
CA TYR A 604 29.21 4.61 31.92
C TYR A 604 28.67 4.03 30.61
N ASN A 605 27.37 4.22 30.38
CA ASN A 605 26.70 3.82 29.15
C ASN A 605 26.98 2.35 28.74
N ASP A 606 27.07 1.45 29.73
CA ASP A 606 27.42 0.02 29.54
C ASP A 606 28.77 -0.19 28.80
N GLY A 607 29.69 0.75 28.94
CA GLY A 607 30.99 0.76 28.26
C GLY A 607 30.94 1.22 26.79
N LEU A 608 29.76 1.52 26.26
CA LEU A 608 29.59 2.04 24.90
C LEU A 608 29.96 3.53 24.84
N PRO A 609 30.72 3.94 23.83
CA PRO A 609 31.18 5.31 23.73
C PRO A 609 30.07 6.26 23.26
N TYR A 610 30.20 7.53 23.61
CA TYR A 610 29.25 8.58 23.26
C TYR A 610 29.97 9.88 22.91
N PHE A 611 29.33 10.76 22.14
CA PHE A 611 29.98 11.99 21.67
C PHE A 611 29.73 13.16 22.61
N ILE A 612 30.79 13.88 22.96
CA ILE A 612 30.74 15.11 23.75
C ILE A 612 31.31 16.25 22.92
N ARG A 613 30.54 17.34 22.82
CA ARG A 613 31.03 18.63 22.34
C ARG A 613 31.58 19.40 23.53
N PHE A 614 32.90 19.57 23.57
CA PHE A 614 33.57 20.25 24.67
C PHE A 614 33.23 21.73 24.68
N ARG A 615 33.08 22.29 25.88
CA ARG A 615 32.84 23.73 26.05
C ARG A 615 34.08 24.54 25.62
N PRO A 616 33.90 25.78 25.17
CA PRO A 616 35.03 26.69 24.92
C PRO A 616 35.78 27.02 26.21
N LEU A 617 37.05 27.42 26.05
CA LEU A 617 37.97 27.72 27.14
C LEU A 617 37.69 29.09 27.76
N LEU A 618 37.94 29.20 29.07
CA LEU A 618 37.91 30.44 29.85
C LEU A 618 39.23 31.22 29.80
N HIS A 619 40.36 30.51 29.62
CA HIS A 619 41.68 31.10 29.39
C HIS A 619 42.00 31.26 27.91
N SER A 620 43.11 31.96 27.60
CA SER A 620 43.60 32.12 26.23
C SER A 620 44.08 30.78 25.64
N PRO A 621 43.62 30.36 24.44
CA PRO A 621 44.02 29.08 23.86
C PRO A 621 45.45 29.07 23.28
N HIS A 622 46.13 30.22 23.24
CA HIS A 622 47.44 30.36 22.61
C HIS A 622 48.56 30.56 23.61
N ARG A 623 49.76 30.20 23.16
CA ARG A 623 51.03 30.52 23.82
C ARG A 623 51.16 32.03 24.02
N ILE A 624 51.63 32.42 25.21
CA ILE A 624 52.01 33.81 25.48
C ILE A 624 53.23 34.19 24.64
N PRO A 625 53.26 35.38 24.01
CA PRO A 625 54.40 35.83 23.22
C PRO A 625 55.72 35.74 23.98
N GLU A 626 56.81 35.42 23.27
CA GLU A 626 58.13 35.19 23.88
C GLU A 626 58.66 36.41 24.64
N GLU A 627 58.35 37.63 24.15
CA GLU A 627 58.75 38.88 24.81
C GLU A 627 58.13 39.02 26.20
N GLU A 628 56.84 38.70 26.33
CA GLU A 628 56.17 38.70 27.63
C GLU A 628 56.70 37.59 28.54
N LEU A 629 56.94 36.39 27.98
CA LEU A 629 57.52 35.26 28.71
C LEU A 629 58.91 35.58 29.29
N LYS A 630 59.73 36.39 28.60
CA LYS A 630 61.01 36.89 29.13
C LYS A 630 60.80 37.78 30.35
N VAL A 631 59.84 38.70 30.29
CA VAL A 631 59.48 39.57 31.42
C VAL A 631 59.04 38.74 32.64
N PHE A 632 58.24 37.68 32.43
CA PHE A 632 57.88 36.74 33.50
C PHE A 632 59.12 36.07 34.12
N LYS A 633 60.07 35.61 33.29
CA LYS A 633 61.31 34.99 33.76
C LYS A 633 62.16 35.96 34.57
N GLU A 634 62.28 37.20 34.12
CA GLU A 634 63.01 38.27 34.82
C GLU A 634 62.39 38.57 36.19
N PHE A 635 61.06 38.74 36.26
CA PHE A 635 60.39 38.96 37.53
C PHE A 635 60.59 37.80 38.51
N MET A 636 60.48 36.57 38.05
CA MET A 636 60.69 35.40 38.90
C MET A 636 62.14 35.33 39.42
N ASN A 637 63.13 35.60 38.57
CA ASN A 637 64.54 35.65 38.99
C ASN A 637 64.78 36.74 40.03
N VAL A 638 64.17 37.91 39.86
CA VAL A 638 64.25 39.01 40.84
C VAL A 638 63.57 38.64 42.15
N ILE A 639 62.41 37.98 42.12
CA ILE A 639 61.75 37.51 43.34
C ILE A 639 62.62 36.48 44.07
N ILE A 640 63.25 35.56 43.33
CA ILE A 640 64.16 34.56 43.91
C ILE A 640 65.38 35.23 44.56
N SER A 641 66.00 36.22 43.89
CA SER A 641 67.14 36.93 44.46
C SER A 641 66.76 37.73 45.71
N LEU A 642 65.61 38.41 45.69
CA LEU A 642 65.11 39.16 46.84
C LEU A 642 64.75 38.25 48.02
N LYS A 643 64.18 37.06 47.77
CA LYS A 643 63.94 36.06 48.82
C LYS A 643 65.24 35.61 49.48
N LYS A 644 66.28 35.35 48.69
CA LYS A 644 67.60 35.00 49.22
C LYS A 644 68.18 36.14 50.08
N SER A 645 68.07 37.38 49.63
CA SER A 645 68.49 38.55 50.42
C SER A 645 67.67 38.71 51.71
N ALA A 646 66.37 38.42 51.67
CA ALA A 646 65.52 38.42 52.88
C ALA A 646 65.95 37.31 53.86
N GLU A 647 66.26 36.10 53.37
CA GLU A 647 66.80 35.02 54.21
C GLU A 647 68.13 35.40 54.86
N GLU A 648 69.03 36.09 54.13
CA GLU A 648 70.29 36.60 54.67
C GLU A 648 70.08 37.66 55.77
N LEU A 649 69.11 38.57 55.59
CA LEU A 649 68.73 39.55 56.62
C LEU A 649 68.13 38.88 57.86
N LYS A 650 67.29 37.87 57.65
CA LYS A 650 66.70 37.06 58.72
C LYS A 650 67.77 36.29 59.50
N ALA A 651 68.78 35.77 58.82
CA ALA A 651 69.94 35.14 59.46
C ALA A 651 70.78 36.12 60.30
N LYS A 652 70.76 37.42 59.96
CA LYS A 652 71.36 38.50 60.75
C LYS A 652 70.45 39.01 61.89
N GLY A 653 69.29 38.40 62.11
CA GLY A 653 68.35 38.75 63.18
C GLY A 653 67.44 39.95 62.88
N VAL A 654 67.38 40.42 61.63
CA VAL A 654 66.46 41.49 61.21
C VAL A 654 65.07 40.90 60.96
N ASP A 655 64.00 41.57 61.42
CA ASP A 655 62.62 41.16 61.12
C ASP A 655 62.29 41.41 59.65
N THR A 656 62.07 40.33 58.90
CA THR A 656 61.73 40.34 57.47
C THR A 656 60.26 40.05 57.19
N SER A 657 59.39 39.99 58.21
CA SER A 657 57.99 39.59 58.06
C SER A 657 57.23 40.39 57.00
N SER A 658 57.44 41.71 56.93
CA SER A 658 56.82 42.57 55.92
C SER A 658 57.34 42.30 54.50
N ILE A 659 58.65 42.06 54.38
CA ILE A 659 59.31 41.73 53.10
C ILE A 659 58.79 40.38 52.60
N ASP A 660 58.70 39.38 53.47
CA ASP A 660 58.21 38.04 53.15
C ASP A 660 56.75 38.07 52.67
N LEU A 661 55.91 38.90 53.29
CA LEU A 661 54.52 39.11 52.88
C LEU A 661 54.45 39.75 51.49
N GLU A 662 55.17 40.85 51.26
CA GLU A 662 55.18 41.55 49.96
C GLU A 662 55.77 40.69 48.83
N LEU A 663 56.84 39.92 49.10
CA LEU A 663 57.40 38.97 48.15
C LEU A 663 56.42 37.84 47.82
N THR A 664 55.66 37.36 48.81
CA THR A 664 54.61 36.37 48.60
C THR A 664 53.46 36.96 47.77
N LEU A 665 53.09 38.22 47.99
CA LEU A 665 52.10 38.93 47.18
C LEU A 665 52.61 39.14 45.74
N ALA A 666 53.86 39.56 45.57
CA ALA A 666 54.51 39.69 44.26
C ALA A 666 54.49 38.36 43.50
N GLU A 667 54.88 37.26 44.16
CA GLU A 667 54.86 35.91 43.60
C GLU A 667 53.43 35.50 43.20
N ASN A 668 52.42 35.80 44.01
CA ASN A 668 51.04 35.49 43.66
C ASN A 668 50.55 36.33 42.47
N LYS A 669 50.91 37.62 42.39
CA LYS A 669 50.49 38.49 41.29
C LYS A 669 51.16 38.15 39.96
N ILE A 670 52.42 37.75 39.97
CA ILE A 670 53.10 37.32 38.75
C ILE A 670 52.49 36.02 38.23
N LYS A 671 52.13 35.09 39.12
CA LYS A 671 51.42 33.85 38.77
C LYS A 671 50.01 34.08 38.23
N GLU A 672 49.36 35.18 38.63
CA GLU A 672 48.08 35.64 38.06
C GLU A 672 48.25 36.38 36.71
N GLY A 673 49.47 36.52 36.19
CA GLY A 673 49.74 37.27 34.97
C GLY A 673 49.75 38.79 35.13
N LYS A 674 49.72 39.32 36.37
CA LYS A 674 49.59 40.76 36.68
C LYS A 674 50.95 41.44 36.84
N THR A 675 51.64 41.67 35.72
CA THR A 675 53.00 42.25 35.68
C THR A 675 53.10 43.64 36.35
N ARG A 676 52.17 44.56 36.07
CA ARG A 676 52.17 45.91 36.67
C ARG A 676 52.09 45.90 38.19
N MET A 677 51.25 45.05 38.77
CA MET A 677 51.14 44.91 40.23
C MET A 677 52.39 44.26 40.82
N THR A 678 52.95 43.28 40.12
CA THR A 678 54.19 42.61 40.52
C THR A 678 55.35 43.61 40.64
N GLN A 679 55.51 44.48 39.64
CA GLN A 679 56.53 45.53 39.64
C GLN A 679 56.40 46.43 40.89
N LEU A 680 55.19 46.86 41.23
CA LEU A 680 54.95 47.72 42.41
C LEU A 680 55.41 47.06 43.72
N TYR A 681 55.11 45.77 43.92
CA TYR A 681 55.57 45.04 45.11
C TYR A 681 57.09 44.85 45.10
N ILE A 682 57.68 44.51 43.95
CA ILE A 682 59.14 44.36 43.84
C ILE A 682 59.86 45.67 44.15
N ASP A 683 59.37 46.80 43.65
CA ASP A 683 59.97 48.11 43.90
C ASP A 683 59.82 48.53 45.37
N SER A 684 58.70 48.19 46.01
CA SER A 684 58.47 48.38 47.44
C SER A 684 59.46 47.57 48.29
N VAL A 685 59.63 46.28 47.97
CA VAL A 685 60.58 45.40 48.65
C VAL A 685 62.01 45.87 48.47
N LYS A 686 62.43 46.23 47.26
CA LYS A 686 63.77 46.75 46.97
C LYS A 686 64.08 47.99 47.82
N LYS A 687 63.18 48.97 47.85
CA LYS A 687 63.32 50.18 48.69
C LYS A 687 63.42 49.84 50.17
N THR A 688 62.68 48.83 50.63
CA THR A 688 62.68 48.40 52.03
C THR A 688 64.01 47.73 52.40
N ILE A 689 64.51 46.83 51.55
CA ILE A 689 65.81 46.17 51.74
C ILE A 689 66.95 47.19 51.70
N GLU A 690 66.95 48.14 50.76
CA GLU A 690 67.95 49.21 50.69
C GLU A 690 67.97 50.06 51.97
N LYS A 691 66.80 50.42 52.51
CA LYS A 691 66.69 51.16 53.78
C LYS A 691 67.21 50.36 54.98
N MET A 692 67.02 49.05 54.99
CA MET A 692 67.50 48.17 56.07
C MET A 692 69.00 47.93 55.99
N GLN A 693 69.54 47.78 54.77
CA GLN A 693 70.97 47.61 54.54
C GLN A 693 71.76 48.90 54.78
N GLY A 694 71.20 50.08 54.49
CA GLY A 694 71.83 51.37 54.78
C GLY A 694 71.75 51.83 56.24
N LYS A 695 71.08 51.07 57.12
CA LYS A 695 70.99 51.31 58.58
C LYS A 695 71.81 50.32 59.42
N SER A 696 72.43 49.34 58.78
CA SER A 696 73.49 48.49 59.35
C SER A 696 74.85 49.12 59.10
#